data_AF-A0A919YX07-F1
#
_entry.id   AF-A0A919YX07-F1
#
_cell.length_a   1.000
_cell.length_b   1.000
_cell.length_c   1.000
_cell.angle_alpha   90.00
_cell.angle_beta   90.00
_cell.angle_gamma   90.00
#
_symmetry.space_group_name_H-M   'P 1'
#
loop_
_entity.id
_entity.type
_entity.pdbx_description
1 polymer ?
#
loop_
_entity_poly.entity_id
_entity_poly.type
_entity_poly.pdbx_seq_one_letter_code
_entity_poly.pdbx_strand_id
1 'polypeptide(L)'
;MINLKDAFKSTTRNVTSSSSPSERSHTKLNWSKKKALAATLALSVVMTGVLPFQSANALTNLTSESGTVWEFHDSFAPNLDTGSLRRIVSTQAQGFGNIFVQVSSTPEPIMNGQMMRGFGLEFDNVNSFNTTQSVNLGEVLITRNIYFDSTHNKTRFFDSFTNTTGAAVTVDVSFGGSLGYGTGEYASQVKATSSEDLTITPEDSWVLIGNNREGDLPVGIVLGSSAPFEGALTGTGNQQKNPFTTPLATSGNDANFYGFIHSLTIEPGETKSLARYVLVGQTGEAGVASTVTALGELTTQPDVTNLSEAQICTISNWDLSAIAGVDVDACEAVTRLDIPAAPALPKLVTSSPYDVINKSIAEMQADMEKGITTSEQITRAYLDRITAYDLGQLGFHSFLHVSESAIEQAKAADLARREGRTGELLGIPIAIKDIYDTKDMPTTGGSRALEGWQPKSDAYQVEKLREAGAVIIGKVNTSEFANSGSFSESGWMQTWNALYPSKTSFGSSGGSAVSVSANFAAAAMGSQTGVSLYAPSVGASLTTFRGTDGMASTRGVMPLTWGQDYAGPIARTVTDLAYLLNATTGTDPLDMLTVDADAKRPADWTEALQLDALQGKRIGYIPSSFVSSFADDGTGQAVMDKFSELEAAGATMVEMSAPPSAPQRPSGINGSTEGWARYIELHDDFPYENGDRLLASDKVLSYNQRNYTERPRMTESEVQAYIEYRTAYKEVIKQWMDEYDVDSVVYAGFISDVYNNDGATSQLSSDRATGVLTSNVGLPTVVVPVGVSPSGYSIAMQLVGRAWDDANILGMGYALEQQTKARLLTQFAPALTYVDGSAPTNPGGGNGGGTTPPPSGGNNGGGSTPPPSGGDNNGGPTTPPGDDATETPQDEQDPTEEISFTDTEGHWAKANIDLLISKGLLSGYPDGSFRPDHSLTRAESIKVIATYLGLEGQASSFTDVPASHWASSYIGAAFQSGLMQGYSDGSFRPNDMISRAELAALMTRAFKLEGNGAASFKDVSTSAWSYAYIDALAAHEIVTGYADGTFKPNQAITRAEFATIMTRLLQALQ
;
A
#
# COMPACT_ATOMS: atom_id res chain seq x y z
N MET A 1 -71.20 5.22 -11.51
CA MET A 1 -70.05 4.47 -12.08
C MET A 1 -68.79 5.18 -11.60
N ILE A 2 -67.75 4.41 -11.23
CA ILE A 2 -66.81 4.82 -10.17
C ILE A 2 -65.60 5.56 -10.75
N ASN A 3 -65.01 6.44 -9.93
CA ASN A 3 -64.13 7.55 -10.32
C ASN A 3 -63.22 7.92 -9.12
N LEU A 4 -62.08 8.59 -9.38
CA LEU A 4 -61.17 9.24 -8.40
C LEU A 4 -60.42 8.31 -7.41
N LYS A 5 -59.35 8.73 -6.70
CA LYS A 5 -58.13 9.53 -7.03
C LYS A 5 -57.27 9.64 -5.76
N ASP A 6 -55.93 9.66 -5.89
CA ASP A 6 -54.96 10.16 -4.90
C ASP A 6 -55.02 9.52 -3.47
N ALA A 7 -54.22 9.91 -2.45
CA ALA A 7 -52.75 9.85 -2.35
C ALA A 7 -52.27 9.85 -0.87
N PHE A 8 -51.01 9.50 -0.63
CA PHE A 8 -50.12 9.90 0.49
C PHE A 8 -50.38 9.53 1.98
N LYS A 9 -49.25 9.13 2.62
CA LYS A 9 -48.79 9.39 4.01
C LYS A 9 -49.31 8.58 5.22
N SER A 10 -48.47 8.72 6.26
CA SER A 10 -48.38 8.17 7.63
C SER A 10 -49.70 8.10 8.44
N THR A 11 -49.79 7.47 9.62
CA THR A 11 -49.14 7.92 10.87
C THR A 11 -49.31 6.92 12.04
N THR A 12 -48.35 6.92 12.97
CA THR A 12 -48.38 6.19 14.26
C THR A 12 -49.40 6.76 15.26
N ARG A 13 -50.02 5.90 16.10
CA ARG A 13 -49.94 5.91 17.60
C ARG A 13 -51.09 5.17 18.29
N ASN A 14 -50.72 4.41 19.33
CA ASN A 14 -51.36 4.20 20.65
C ASN A 14 -52.85 3.81 20.77
N VAL A 15 -53.18 3.03 21.82
CA VAL A 15 -54.05 3.49 22.92
C VAL A 15 -53.87 2.60 24.17
N THR A 16 -53.96 3.27 25.32
CA THR A 16 -53.63 2.96 26.73
C THR A 16 -54.27 1.74 27.44
N SER A 17 -53.49 1.15 28.36
CA SER A 17 -53.82 0.76 29.77
C SER A 17 -55.02 -0.15 30.14
N SER A 18 -54.80 -1.14 31.03
CA SER A 18 -55.14 -1.07 32.49
C SER A 18 -55.31 -2.45 33.19
N SER A 19 -55.19 -2.44 34.54
CA SER A 19 -55.62 -3.44 35.55
C SER A 19 -55.21 -4.94 35.50
N SER A 20 -54.38 -5.33 36.49
CA SER A 20 -54.70 -6.21 37.66
C SER A 20 -55.37 -7.61 37.52
N PRO A 21 -55.22 -8.52 38.53
CA PRO A 21 -54.95 -9.93 38.24
C PRO A 21 -55.93 -10.97 38.81
N SER A 22 -55.78 -12.22 38.34
CA SER A 22 -56.24 -13.47 38.98
C SER A 22 -55.29 -14.60 38.58
N GLU A 23 -54.65 -15.31 39.52
CA GLU A 23 -55.15 -16.48 40.26
C GLU A 23 -55.20 -17.81 39.47
N ARG A 24 -54.41 -18.78 39.97
CA ARG A 24 -54.71 -20.23 40.05
C ARG A 24 -54.85 -21.03 38.75
N SER A 25 -54.41 -22.30 38.69
CA SER A 25 -53.57 -23.09 39.59
C SER A 25 -53.27 -24.46 38.95
N HIS A 26 -52.31 -25.20 39.52
CA HIS A 26 -52.32 -26.69 39.60
C HIS A 26 -52.08 -27.48 38.27
N THR A 27 -51.45 -28.66 38.25
CA THR A 27 -50.84 -29.47 39.34
C THR A 27 -49.89 -30.55 38.80
N LYS A 28 -48.70 -30.71 39.43
CA LYS A 28 -48.07 -32.02 39.80
C LYS A 28 -47.57 -32.92 38.63
N LEU A 29 -46.76 -33.99 38.75
CA LEU A 29 -45.87 -34.66 39.75
C LEU A 29 -44.93 -35.63 38.95
N ASN A 30 -43.81 -36.26 39.39
CA ASN A 30 -42.95 -36.23 40.59
C ASN A 30 -41.58 -36.92 40.33
N TRP A 31 -40.63 -36.76 41.26
CA TRP A 31 -39.59 -37.75 41.66
C TRP A 31 -38.46 -38.15 40.67
N SER A 32 -37.24 -38.52 41.13
CA SER A 32 -36.58 -38.41 42.46
C SER A 32 -35.08 -38.77 42.39
N LYS A 33 -34.21 -38.65 43.42
CA LYS A 33 -33.98 -37.70 44.55
C LYS A 33 -32.97 -38.38 45.52
N LYS A 34 -32.05 -37.62 46.16
CA LYS A 34 -30.92 -38.04 47.06
C LYS A 34 -29.59 -38.21 46.27
N LYS A 35 -28.39 -37.93 46.79
CA LYS A 35 -27.84 -37.29 48.03
C LYS A 35 -26.33 -37.02 47.73
N ALA A 36 -25.52 -36.19 48.38
CA ALA A 36 -25.60 -35.00 49.25
C ALA A 36 -24.21 -34.84 49.93
N LEU A 37 -23.61 -33.64 49.82
CA LEU A 37 -22.46 -33.08 50.61
C LEU A 37 -21.00 -33.54 50.38
N ALA A 38 -20.21 -32.56 49.88
CA ALA A 38 -19.05 -31.93 50.52
C ALA A 38 -17.66 -32.60 50.60
N ALA A 39 -16.72 -32.07 49.80
CA ALA A 39 -15.34 -31.74 50.17
C ALA A 39 -14.87 -30.54 49.30
N THR A 40 -13.80 -29.83 49.70
CA THR A 40 -13.36 -28.57 49.05
C THR A 40 -11.87 -28.62 48.69
N LEU A 41 -11.50 -28.27 47.45
CA LEU A 41 -10.41 -27.33 47.09
C LEU A 41 -10.21 -27.25 45.56
N ALA A 42 -9.61 -26.13 45.12
CA ALA A 42 -8.85 -25.93 43.87
C ALA A 42 -9.33 -26.62 42.57
N LEU A 43 -9.95 -25.83 41.69
CA LEU A 43 -9.92 -26.07 40.25
C LEU A 43 -9.28 -24.85 39.57
N SER A 44 -8.02 -24.99 39.13
CA SER A 44 -7.34 -23.96 38.34
C SER A 44 -7.89 -23.96 36.92
N VAL A 45 -8.16 -22.79 36.36
CA VAL A 45 -8.56 -22.66 34.96
C VAL A 45 -7.36 -22.93 34.05
N VAL A 46 -7.48 -23.92 33.17
CA VAL A 46 -6.67 -24.03 31.95
C VAL A 46 -7.65 -24.09 30.78
N MET A 47 -8.13 -22.92 30.36
CA MET A 47 -8.61 -22.79 28.99
C MET A 47 -7.39 -22.79 28.09
N THR A 48 -7.20 -23.87 27.34
CA THR A 48 -6.17 -23.94 26.30
C THR A 48 -6.49 -22.91 25.24
N GLY A 49 -5.72 -21.82 25.20
CA GLY A 49 -5.82 -20.83 24.15
C GLY A 49 -5.52 -21.47 22.80
N VAL A 50 -6.56 -21.65 21.98
CA VAL A 50 -6.38 -21.71 20.53
C VAL A 50 -5.97 -20.30 20.14
N LEU A 51 -4.69 -20.09 19.83
CA LEU A 51 -4.27 -18.89 19.12
C LEU A 51 -5.07 -18.86 17.82
N PRO A 52 -5.88 -17.82 17.55
CA PRO A 52 -6.43 -17.65 16.22
C PRO A 52 -5.24 -17.46 15.27
N PHE A 53 -5.25 -18.15 14.13
CA PHE A 53 -4.46 -17.68 13.00
C PHE A 53 -4.96 -16.28 12.68
N GLN A 54 -4.11 -15.26 12.82
CA GLN A 54 -4.43 -13.94 12.31
C GLN A 54 -4.61 -14.06 10.80
N SER A 55 -5.82 -13.76 10.31
CA SER A 55 -6.02 -13.44 8.90
C SER A 55 -5.19 -12.20 8.56
N ALA A 56 -4.81 -12.04 7.29
CA ALA A 56 -4.10 -10.86 6.80
C ALA A 56 -5.04 -9.63 6.77
N ASN A 57 -5.44 -9.18 7.95
CA ASN A 57 -6.33 -8.05 8.13
C ASN A 57 -5.59 -6.77 7.75
N ALA A 58 -6.21 -5.95 6.90
CA ALA A 58 -5.59 -4.70 6.45
C ALA A 58 -5.56 -3.58 7.52
N LEU A 59 -6.18 -3.84 8.67
CA LEU A 59 -6.47 -2.91 9.77
C LEU A 59 -6.74 -3.72 11.05
N THR A 60 -6.36 -3.21 12.22
CA THR A 60 -6.91 -3.73 13.48
C THR A 60 -8.31 -3.17 13.73
N ASN A 61 -9.28 -4.07 13.85
CA ASN A 61 -10.68 -3.74 14.14
C ASN A 61 -11.03 -4.20 15.56
N LEU A 62 -11.29 -3.26 16.47
CA LEU A 62 -11.69 -3.55 17.86
C LEU A 62 -13.17 -3.25 18.06
N THR A 63 -13.87 -4.06 18.87
CA THR A 63 -15.30 -3.88 19.18
C THR A 63 -15.47 -3.64 20.67
N SER A 64 -16.19 -2.58 21.04
CA SER A 64 -16.56 -2.30 22.42
C SER A 64 -17.65 -3.23 22.94
N GLU A 65 -17.86 -3.27 24.26
CA GLU A 65 -19.01 -3.96 24.87
C GLU A 65 -20.36 -3.35 24.45
N SER A 66 -20.37 -2.09 24.00
CA SER A 66 -21.54 -1.44 23.38
C SER A 66 -21.77 -1.83 21.92
N GLY A 67 -20.89 -2.64 21.31
CA GLY A 67 -20.99 -3.05 19.91
C GLY A 67 -20.49 -2.01 18.89
N THR A 68 -19.79 -0.96 19.35
CA THR A 68 -19.16 0.03 18.47
C THR A 68 -17.86 -0.56 17.92
N VAL A 69 -17.68 -0.56 16.59
CA VAL A 69 -16.45 -1.02 15.95
C VAL A 69 -15.53 0.17 15.66
N TRP A 70 -14.27 0.05 16.06
CA TRP A 70 -13.20 1.03 15.90
C TRP A 70 -12.13 0.45 14.96
N GLU A 71 -11.82 1.18 13.89
CA GLU A 71 -10.87 0.77 12.84
C GLU A 71 -9.59 1.59 13.00
N PHE A 72 -8.50 0.97 13.42
CA PHE A 72 -7.22 1.63 13.69
C PHE A 72 -6.23 1.49 12.52
N HIS A 73 -5.47 2.54 12.24
CA HIS A 73 -4.31 2.48 11.35
C HIS A 73 -3.03 2.13 12.14
N ASP A 74 -2.50 0.94 11.89
CA ASP A 74 -1.27 0.43 12.50
C ASP A 74 -0.28 0.02 11.40
N SER A 75 0.66 -0.88 11.72
CA SER A 75 1.66 -1.39 10.79
C SER A 75 1.15 -2.48 9.82
N PHE A 76 -0.10 -2.94 9.94
CA PHE A 76 -0.66 -3.88 8.95
C PHE A 76 -0.87 -3.20 7.58
N ALA A 77 -0.67 -3.95 6.50
CA ALA A 77 -0.80 -3.47 5.12
C ALA A 77 -2.19 -2.82 4.88
N PRO A 78 -2.28 -1.54 4.48
CA PRO A 78 -1.33 -0.78 3.66
C PRO A 78 -0.26 0.02 4.45
N ASN A 79 0.04 -0.37 5.68
CA ASN A 79 1.12 0.19 6.52
C ASN A 79 1.01 1.72 6.61
N LEU A 80 -0.20 2.20 6.91
CA LEU A 80 -0.46 3.64 7.02
C LEU A 80 0.18 4.19 8.30
N ASP A 81 0.11 3.40 9.38
CA ASP A 81 0.96 3.53 10.58
C ASP A 81 1.01 4.95 11.18
N THR A 82 -0.13 5.66 11.12
CA THR A 82 -0.39 6.96 11.75
C THR A 82 -0.87 6.80 13.20
N GLY A 83 -1.38 5.61 13.56
CA GLY A 83 -2.15 5.39 14.77
C GLY A 83 -3.54 6.02 14.77
N SER A 84 -3.98 6.69 13.69
CA SER A 84 -5.28 7.35 13.67
C SER A 84 -6.44 6.37 13.50
N LEU A 85 -7.61 6.79 13.96
CA LEU A 85 -8.87 6.07 13.78
C LEU A 85 -9.31 6.28 12.32
N ARG A 86 -9.08 5.28 11.48
CA ARG A 86 -9.55 5.25 10.09
C ARG A 86 -11.04 5.58 10.03
N ARG A 87 -11.80 4.97 10.93
CA ARG A 87 -13.22 5.22 11.18
C ARG A 87 -13.64 4.67 12.55
N ILE A 88 -14.67 5.26 13.15
CA ILE A 88 -15.48 4.59 14.17
C ILE A 88 -16.90 4.39 13.63
N VAL A 89 -17.39 3.14 13.63
CA VAL A 89 -18.69 2.78 13.05
C VAL A 89 -19.83 3.45 13.83
N SER A 90 -20.85 3.90 13.11
CA SER A 90 -21.96 4.72 13.61
C SER A 90 -21.55 6.10 14.17
N THR A 91 -20.37 6.61 13.79
CA THR A 91 -19.96 8.01 13.98
C THR A 91 -19.58 8.65 12.64
N GLN A 92 -19.17 9.92 12.65
CA GLN A 92 -18.49 10.57 11.52
C GLN A 92 -16.98 10.79 11.76
N ALA A 93 -16.39 10.10 12.74
CA ALA A 93 -14.94 10.08 12.91
C ALA A 93 -14.28 9.37 11.71
N GLN A 94 -13.38 10.07 11.03
CA GLN A 94 -12.62 9.58 9.86
C GLN A 94 -11.22 10.18 9.93
N GLY A 95 -10.18 9.34 9.89
CA GLY A 95 -8.79 9.77 10.09
C GLY A 95 -8.60 10.55 11.39
N PHE A 96 -9.30 10.19 12.47
CA PHE A 96 -9.31 10.99 13.71
C PHE A 96 -8.26 10.55 14.71
N GLY A 97 -7.59 11.50 15.35
CA GLY A 97 -6.49 11.27 16.29
C GLY A 97 -5.13 11.11 15.60
N ASN A 98 -5.00 11.47 14.32
CA ASN A 98 -3.67 11.71 13.73
C ASN A 98 -3.01 12.91 14.43
N ILE A 99 -1.68 12.96 14.38
CA ILE A 99 -0.91 14.12 14.85
C ILE A 99 -0.14 14.74 13.70
N PHE A 100 -0.33 16.05 13.52
CA PHE A 100 0.57 16.91 12.77
C PHE A 100 1.56 17.49 13.77
N VAL A 101 2.85 17.57 13.40
CA VAL A 101 3.92 18.01 14.31
C VAL A 101 4.81 19.03 13.62
N GLN A 102 5.08 20.15 14.29
CA GLN A 102 5.98 21.21 13.84
C GLN A 102 7.05 21.47 14.91
N VAL A 103 8.33 21.34 14.53
CA VAL A 103 9.50 21.53 15.40
C VAL A 103 10.22 22.83 15.03
N SER A 104 10.59 23.63 16.03
CA SER A 104 11.33 24.90 15.85
C SER A 104 12.85 24.70 15.78
N SER A 105 13.32 23.85 14.86
CA SER A 105 14.75 23.62 14.60
C SER A 105 15.30 24.46 13.42
N THR A 106 16.62 24.48 13.24
CA THR A 106 17.30 25.20 12.15
C THR A 106 18.50 24.40 11.66
N PRO A 107 18.55 23.96 10.38
CA PRO A 107 17.52 24.13 9.34
C PRO A 107 16.20 23.44 9.70
N GLU A 108 15.12 23.90 9.07
CA GLU A 108 13.79 23.30 9.26
C GLU A 108 13.74 21.88 8.67
N PRO A 109 13.06 20.91 9.31
CA PRO A 109 12.91 19.55 8.76
C PRO A 109 12.08 19.54 7.47
N ILE A 110 12.44 18.69 6.50
CA ILE A 110 11.70 18.63 5.22
C ILE A 110 10.21 18.33 5.43
N MET A 111 9.87 17.45 6.37
CA MET A 111 8.48 17.04 6.67
C MET A 111 7.87 17.79 7.85
N ASN A 112 8.32 19.03 8.12
CA ASN A 112 7.75 19.83 9.22
C ASN A 112 6.27 20.19 8.97
N GLY A 113 5.48 20.23 10.05
CA GLY A 113 4.06 20.54 9.97
C GLY A 113 3.23 19.51 9.19
N GLN A 114 3.74 18.28 9.01
CA GLN A 114 3.03 17.18 8.34
C GLN A 114 2.48 16.16 9.35
N MET A 115 1.56 15.32 8.87
CA MET A 115 1.05 14.14 9.58
C MET A 115 2.17 13.13 9.84
N MET A 116 2.37 12.76 11.10
CA MET A 116 3.34 11.74 11.49
C MET A 116 2.82 10.33 11.22
N ARG A 117 3.75 9.45 10.83
CA ARG A 117 3.54 8.05 10.46
C ARG A 117 4.86 7.28 10.57
N GLY A 118 4.82 5.95 10.55
CA GLY A 118 6.02 5.12 10.55
C GLY A 118 6.53 4.73 11.95
N PHE A 119 5.67 4.77 12.97
CA PHE A 119 5.94 4.36 14.35
C PHE A 119 6.20 2.84 14.52
N GLY A 120 5.85 2.03 13.53
CA GLY A 120 5.78 0.58 13.62
C GLY A 120 4.82 0.16 14.73
N LEU A 121 3.57 0.63 14.69
CA LEU A 121 2.58 0.29 15.72
C LEU A 121 2.21 -1.21 15.64
N GLU A 122 2.60 -1.95 16.67
CA GLU A 122 2.18 -3.35 16.88
C GLU A 122 1.03 -3.41 17.88
N PHE A 123 -0.03 -4.17 17.53
CA PHE A 123 -1.16 -4.45 18.41
C PHE A 123 -0.89 -5.67 19.31
N ASP A 124 -1.08 -5.54 20.62
CA ASP A 124 -0.81 -6.58 21.62
C ASP A 124 -1.79 -7.77 21.62
N ASN A 125 -2.72 -7.82 20.66
CA ASN A 125 -3.84 -8.78 20.57
C ASN A 125 -4.85 -8.71 21.73
N VAL A 126 -4.83 -7.64 22.55
CA VAL A 126 -5.74 -7.43 23.67
C VAL A 126 -6.40 -6.06 23.57
N ASN A 127 -5.64 -4.97 23.75
CA ASN A 127 -6.15 -3.61 23.76
C ASN A 127 -5.11 -2.48 23.57
N SER A 128 -3.81 -2.77 23.45
CA SER A 128 -2.76 -1.75 23.35
C SER A 128 -2.02 -1.80 22.02
N PHE A 129 -1.71 -0.63 21.46
CA PHE A 129 -0.81 -0.47 20.33
C PHE A 129 0.48 0.21 20.80
N ASN A 130 1.63 -0.32 20.41
CA ASN A 130 2.93 0.17 20.87
C ASN A 130 3.87 0.48 19.70
N THR A 131 4.52 1.63 19.76
CA THR A 131 5.63 2.01 18.85
C THR A 131 6.78 1.02 18.99
N THR A 132 7.22 0.43 17.88
CA THR A 132 8.46 -0.36 17.82
C THR A 132 9.67 0.43 17.34
N GLN A 133 9.46 1.61 16.72
CA GLN A 133 10.52 2.51 16.25
C GLN A 133 10.11 3.99 16.36
N SER A 134 10.93 4.85 16.99
CA SER A 134 10.62 6.29 17.02
C SER A 134 10.59 6.90 15.62
N VAL A 135 9.68 7.84 15.38
CA VAL A 135 9.72 8.70 14.18
C VAL A 135 10.65 9.88 14.48
N ASN A 136 11.65 10.12 13.62
CA ASN A 136 12.58 11.25 13.78
C ASN A 136 12.15 12.44 12.91
N LEU A 137 11.78 13.54 13.56
CA LEU A 137 11.51 14.83 12.93
C LEU A 137 12.46 15.89 13.51
N GLY A 138 13.53 16.22 12.78
CA GLY A 138 14.43 17.30 13.17
C GLY A 138 15.20 17.06 14.48
N GLU A 139 15.63 15.83 14.73
CA GLU A 139 16.27 15.38 15.98
C GLU A 139 15.34 15.41 17.22
N VAL A 140 14.02 15.55 17.01
CA VAL A 140 13.00 15.13 17.99
C VAL A 140 12.55 13.71 17.63
N LEU A 141 12.68 12.80 18.59
CA LEU A 141 12.20 11.42 18.48
C LEU A 141 10.77 11.33 19.03
N ILE A 142 9.85 10.83 18.22
CA ILE A 142 8.42 10.79 18.52
C ILE A 142 7.97 9.33 18.69
N THR A 143 7.19 9.04 19.73
CA THR A 143 6.56 7.72 19.95
C THR A 143 5.08 7.86 20.24
N ARG A 144 4.30 6.83 19.87
CA ARG A 144 2.87 6.70 20.14
C ARG A 144 2.54 5.39 20.86
N ASN A 145 1.81 5.46 21.96
CA ASN A 145 1.07 4.36 22.58
C ASN A 145 -0.43 4.65 22.46
N ILE A 146 -1.21 3.63 22.14
CA ILE A 146 -2.67 3.71 22.10
C ILE A 146 -3.23 2.62 23.03
N TYR A 147 -4.27 2.93 23.80
CA TYR A 147 -4.94 1.99 24.69
C TYR A 147 -6.45 2.06 24.53
N PHE A 148 -7.09 0.94 24.18
CA PHE A 148 -8.53 0.84 23.95
C PHE A 148 -9.27 0.23 25.14
N ASP A 149 -10.18 1.00 25.74
CA ASP A 149 -11.08 0.50 26.79
C ASP A 149 -12.42 0.11 26.15
N SER A 150 -12.57 -1.19 25.90
CA SER A 150 -13.77 -1.80 25.34
C SER A 150 -15.01 -1.64 26.23
N THR A 151 -14.82 -1.57 27.56
CA THR A 151 -15.91 -1.50 28.54
C THR A 151 -16.52 -0.09 28.57
N HIS A 152 -15.68 0.95 28.52
CA HIS A 152 -16.10 2.36 28.56
C HIS A 152 -16.17 3.02 27.17
N ASN A 153 -15.97 2.25 26.09
CA ASN A 153 -16.07 2.70 24.69
C ASN A 153 -15.20 3.94 24.39
N LYS A 154 -13.93 3.88 24.81
CA LYS A 154 -12.95 4.97 24.67
C LYS A 154 -11.58 4.44 24.26
N THR A 155 -10.72 5.34 23.80
CA THR A 155 -9.29 5.10 23.60
C THR A 155 -8.47 6.25 24.17
N ARG A 156 -7.26 5.96 24.67
CA ARG A 156 -6.23 6.94 25.02
C ARG A 156 -5.14 6.93 23.95
N PHE A 157 -4.71 8.13 23.57
CA PHE A 157 -3.45 8.37 22.85
C PHE A 157 -2.43 8.93 23.84
N PHE A 158 -1.27 8.29 23.93
CA PHE A 158 -0.09 8.78 24.65
C PHE A 158 1.02 9.03 23.62
N ASP A 159 1.31 10.29 23.33
CA ASP A 159 2.31 10.70 22.36
C ASP A 159 3.51 11.33 23.09
N SER A 160 4.73 10.79 22.95
CA SER A 160 5.95 11.31 23.58
C SER A 160 6.89 11.96 22.56
N PHE A 161 7.57 13.02 22.99
CA PHE A 161 8.45 13.85 22.19
C PHE A 161 9.77 14.01 22.94
N THR A 162 10.84 13.43 22.40
CA THR A 162 12.15 13.37 23.05
C THR A 162 13.18 14.18 22.26
N ASN A 163 13.70 15.24 22.87
CA ASN A 163 14.71 16.09 22.25
C ASN A 163 16.08 15.37 22.25
N THR A 164 16.75 15.33 21.10
CA THR A 164 18.13 14.84 20.97
C THR A 164 19.10 15.87 20.40
N THR A 165 18.65 17.10 20.16
CA THR A 165 19.50 18.24 19.80
C THR A 165 20.33 18.73 20.99
N GLY A 166 21.27 19.64 20.73
CA GLY A 166 22.02 20.37 21.75
C GLY A 166 21.37 21.66 22.27
N ALA A 167 20.10 21.95 21.97
CA ALA A 167 19.39 23.18 22.36
C ALA A 167 17.93 22.89 22.78
N ALA A 168 17.29 23.84 23.47
CA ALA A 168 15.86 23.75 23.73
C ALA A 168 15.08 23.86 22.39
N VAL A 169 14.05 23.03 22.23
CA VAL A 169 13.16 23.07 21.04
C VAL A 169 11.73 23.29 21.47
N THR A 170 10.97 24.03 20.66
CA THR A 170 9.50 24.06 20.74
C THR A 170 8.93 23.04 19.75
N VAL A 171 7.96 22.26 20.21
CA VAL A 171 7.23 21.29 19.42
C VAL A 171 5.75 21.62 19.53
N ASP A 172 5.17 22.08 18.42
CA ASP A 172 3.73 22.28 18.28
C ASP A 172 3.10 21.00 17.73
N VAL A 173 2.04 20.53 18.38
CA VAL A 173 1.39 19.24 18.09
C VAL A 173 -0.10 19.46 17.92
N SER A 174 -0.62 19.24 16.70
CA SER A 174 -2.07 19.29 16.46
C SER A 174 -2.64 17.89 16.31
N PHE A 175 -3.51 17.50 17.25
CA PHE A 175 -4.19 16.21 17.30
C PHE A 175 -5.61 16.32 16.78
N GLY A 176 -6.04 15.45 15.86
CA GLY A 176 -7.43 15.48 15.38
C GLY A 176 -7.68 14.78 14.05
N GLY A 177 -8.62 15.32 13.26
CA GLY A 177 -9.08 14.74 11.98
C GLY A 177 -10.50 15.17 11.62
N SER A 178 -11.21 14.36 10.82
CA SER A 178 -12.62 14.61 10.50
C SER A 178 -13.54 14.07 11.60
N LEU A 179 -14.54 14.88 12.02
CA LEU A 179 -15.67 14.45 12.87
C LEU A 179 -17.03 14.71 12.21
N GLY A 180 -17.02 14.90 10.89
CA GLY A 180 -18.15 15.21 10.02
C GLY A 180 -17.65 15.34 8.58
N TYR A 181 -18.55 15.69 7.65
CA TYR A 181 -18.18 16.20 6.32
C TYR A 181 -19.30 17.01 5.67
N GLY A 182 -18.91 17.95 4.81
CA GLY A 182 -19.80 18.83 4.07
C GLY A 182 -20.66 19.73 4.96
N THR A 183 -21.79 20.17 4.43
CA THR A 183 -22.71 21.14 5.06
C THR A 183 -24.10 20.57 5.37
N GLY A 184 -24.29 19.26 5.17
CA GLY A 184 -25.57 18.56 5.32
C GLY A 184 -25.79 17.89 6.69
N GLU A 185 -26.54 16.77 6.72
CA GLU A 185 -26.81 16.01 7.95
C GLU A 185 -25.54 15.42 8.61
N TYR A 186 -24.49 15.20 7.82
CA TYR A 186 -23.18 14.69 8.20
C TYR A 186 -22.23 15.78 8.77
N ALA A 187 -22.62 17.05 8.73
CA ALA A 187 -21.80 18.13 9.24
C ALA A 187 -21.69 18.08 10.77
N SER A 188 -20.47 18.27 11.28
CA SER A 188 -20.16 18.27 12.70
C SER A 188 -20.76 19.47 13.43
N GLN A 189 -21.02 19.27 14.73
CA GLN A 189 -21.53 20.28 15.64
C GLN A 189 -20.99 20.01 17.04
N VAL A 190 -20.47 21.06 17.68
CA VAL A 190 -20.21 21.04 19.12
C VAL A 190 -21.56 20.92 19.85
N LYS A 191 -21.69 19.90 20.70
CA LYS A 191 -22.89 19.61 21.51
C LYS A 191 -22.72 20.03 22.97
N ALA A 192 -21.48 20.01 23.46
CA ALA A 192 -21.08 20.54 24.77
C ALA A 192 -19.58 20.84 24.79
N THR A 193 -19.19 21.77 25.66
CA THR A 193 -17.81 22.13 26.02
C THR A 193 -17.74 22.17 27.55
N SER A 194 -16.53 22.06 28.11
CA SER A 194 -16.31 22.23 29.55
C SER A 194 -16.49 23.68 30.03
N SER A 195 -16.43 24.64 29.11
CA SER A 195 -16.82 26.06 29.28
C SER A 195 -18.34 26.31 29.38
N GLU A 196 -19.18 25.32 29.03
CA GLU A 196 -20.64 25.42 28.80
C GLU A 196 -21.09 26.40 27.67
N ASP A 197 -20.19 27.02 26.90
CA ASP A 197 -20.52 28.04 25.90
C ASP A 197 -20.55 27.57 24.42
N LEU A 198 -20.27 26.28 24.16
CA LEU A 198 -20.18 25.65 22.84
C LEU A 198 -19.07 26.19 21.91
N THR A 199 -18.18 27.04 22.40
CA THR A 199 -17.01 27.55 21.68
C THR A 199 -15.76 26.86 22.20
N ILE A 200 -14.97 26.23 21.33
CA ILE A 200 -13.75 25.54 21.75
C ILE A 200 -12.63 26.57 21.98
N THR A 201 -12.21 26.76 23.22
CA THR A 201 -11.15 27.71 23.61
C THR A 201 -10.06 27.06 24.49
N PRO A 202 -8.89 27.70 24.71
CA PRO A 202 -7.85 27.20 25.63
C PRO A 202 -8.32 26.89 27.06
N GLU A 203 -9.42 27.50 27.50
CA GLU A 203 -10.10 27.23 28.76
C GLU A 203 -10.80 25.87 28.79
N ASP A 204 -10.97 25.18 27.66
CA ASP A 204 -11.56 23.85 27.59
C ASP A 204 -10.59 22.71 27.93
N SER A 205 -11.11 21.77 28.71
CA SER A 205 -10.48 20.49 29.05
C SER A 205 -11.04 19.33 28.24
N TRP A 206 -12.31 19.42 27.80
CA TRP A 206 -12.97 18.45 26.94
C TRP A 206 -14.02 19.10 26.03
N VAL A 207 -14.32 18.44 24.92
CA VAL A 207 -15.33 18.83 23.93
C VAL A 207 -16.17 17.61 23.53
N LEU A 208 -17.47 17.78 23.32
CA LEU A 208 -18.36 16.75 22.79
C LEU A 208 -18.92 17.18 21.43
N ILE A 209 -18.68 16.38 20.40
CA ILE A 209 -19.05 16.68 19.00
C ILE A 209 -20.02 15.61 18.49
N GLY A 210 -21.02 16.01 17.70
CA GLY A 210 -21.95 15.11 17.02
C GLY A 210 -22.44 15.76 15.72
N ASN A 211 -23.56 15.31 15.15
CA ASN A 211 -24.12 15.87 13.92
C ASN A 211 -25.67 15.97 13.99
N ASN A 212 -26.37 16.00 12.85
CA ASN A 212 -27.84 16.08 12.75
C ASN A 212 -28.53 14.75 12.40
N ARG A 213 -27.78 13.69 12.14
CA ARG A 213 -28.26 12.42 11.57
C ARG A 213 -28.83 11.52 12.65
N GLU A 214 -30.01 10.94 12.41
CA GLU A 214 -30.65 10.03 13.37
C GLU A 214 -29.88 8.70 13.44
N GLY A 215 -29.46 8.32 14.65
CA GLY A 215 -28.74 7.06 14.92
C GLY A 215 -27.21 7.20 15.02
N ASP A 216 -26.64 8.32 14.59
CA ASP A 216 -25.20 8.59 14.76
C ASP A 216 -24.85 8.88 16.24
N LEU A 217 -23.71 8.35 16.68
CA LEU A 217 -23.17 8.48 18.04
C LEU A 217 -22.24 9.70 18.14
N PRO A 218 -22.32 10.52 19.21
CA PRO A 218 -21.42 11.65 19.40
C PRO A 218 -20.04 11.18 19.90
N VAL A 219 -19.01 11.91 19.52
CA VAL A 219 -17.60 11.68 19.88
C VAL A 219 -17.16 12.75 20.88
N GLY A 220 -16.78 12.31 22.07
CA GLY A 220 -16.16 13.14 23.10
C GLY A 220 -14.64 13.08 23.02
N ILE A 221 -13.98 14.21 23.26
CA ILE A 221 -12.52 14.35 23.23
C ILE A 221 -12.08 15.03 24.53
N VAL A 222 -11.10 14.45 25.23
CA VAL A 222 -10.48 15.06 26.43
C VAL A 222 -9.02 15.40 26.12
N LEU A 223 -8.66 16.64 26.41
CA LEU A 223 -7.47 17.32 25.88
C LEU A 223 -6.40 17.55 26.95
N GLY A 224 -6.79 17.67 28.22
CA GLY A 224 -5.88 17.90 29.34
C GLY A 224 -6.47 18.79 30.43
N SER A 225 -5.61 19.24 31.35
CA SER A 225 -5.89 20.40 32.18
C SER A 225 -5.93 21.66 31.32
N SER A 226 -6.88 22.56 31.58
CA SER A 226 -7.09 23.77 30.77
C SER A 226 -6.14 24.92 31.09
N ALA A 227 -6.10 25.93 30.21
CA ALA A 227 -5.27 27.11 30.39
C ALA A 227 -5.56 27.83 31.73
N PRO A 228 -4.54 28.36 32.43
CA PRO A 228 -3.17 28.61 31.98
C PRO A 228 -2.15 27.50 32.35
N PHE A 229 -2.56 26.23 32.44
CA PHE A 229 -1.64 25.12 32.67
C PHE A 229 -0.61 24.97 31.52
N GLU A 230 0.64 24.57 31.80
CA GLU A 230 1.64 24.31 30.74
C GLU A 230 1.20 23.12 29.88
N GLY A 231 1.47 23.11 28.58
CA GLY A 231 1.08 22.01 27.69
C GLY A 231 -0.43 21.80 27.50
N ALA A 232 -1.27 22.66 28.09
CA ALA A 232 -2.70 22.75 27.82
C ALA A 232 -3.00 23.03 26.32
N LEU A 233 -4.27 22.99 25.95
CA LEU A 233 -4.72 23.41 24.62
C LEU A 233 -4.33 24.88 24.40
N THR A 234 -3.56 25.18 23.35
CA THR A 234 -3.17 26.54 22.97
C THR A 234 -4.12 27.16 21.95
N GLY A 235 -4.89 26.33 21.23
CA GLY A 235 -5.91 26.76 20.29
C GLY A 235 -6.43 25.63 19.40
N THR A 236 -7.25 25.98 18.40
CA THR A 236 -7.75 25.04 17.38
C THR A 236 -7.38 25.48 15.97
N GLY A 237 -7.13 24.48 15.12
CA GLY A 237 -6.79 24.63 13.71
C GLY A 237 -7.59 23.68 12.81
N ASN A 238 -7.41 23.83 11.51
CA ASN A 238 -7.98 22.97 10.49
C ASN A 238 -7.00 21.83 10.13
N GLN A 239 -7.26 20.63 10.64
CA GLN A 239 -6.44 19.42 10.42
C GLN A 239 -6.42 18.97 8.95
N GLN A 240 -7.34 19.48 8.13
CA GLN A 240 -7.42 19.21 6.69
C GLN A 240 -6.66 20.24 5.85
N LYS A 241 -6.14 21.31 6.45
CA LYS A 241 -5.26 22.29 5.79
C LYS A 241 -3.88 22.21 6.45
N ASN A 242 -3.34 23.32 6.96
CA ASN A 242 -2.24 23.30 7.94
C ASN A 242 -2.82 23.80 9.28
N PRO A 243 -2.94 22.95 10.32
CA PRO A 243 -3.60 23.36 11.55
C PRO A 243 -2.86 24.48 12.29
N PHE A 244 -1.55 24.62 12.11
CA PHE A 244 -0.74 25.66 12.77
C PHE A 244 -0.89 27.05 12.15
N THR A 245 -1.39 27.15 10.91
CA THR A 245 -1.56 28.43 10.19
C THR A 245 -2.99 28.70 9.71
N THR A 246 -3.88 27.70 9.75
CA THR A 246 -5.27 27.79 9.30
C THR A 246 -6.19 27.50 10.49
N PRO A 247 -6.88 28.52 11.05
CA PRO A 247 -7.85 28.32 12.12
C PRO A 247 -8.98 27.36 11.72
N LEU A 248 -9.58 26.70 12.72
CA LEU A 248 -10.82 25.95 12.52
C LEU A 248 -11.96 26.89 12.09
N ALA A 249 -12.73 26.51 11.06
CA ALA A 249 -13.87 27.30 10.62
C ALA A 249 -15.10 27.10 11.51
N THR A 250 -15.93 28.13 11.67
CA THR A 250 -17.17 28.08 12.47
C THR A 250 -18.40 27.61 11.67
N SER A 251 -18.27 27.46 10.35
CA SER A 251 -19.32 27.00 9.44
C SER A 251 -18.71 26.50 8.13
N GLY A 252 -19.53 25.89 7.27
CA GLY A 252 -19.09 25.31 5.99
C GLY A 252 -18.41 23.95 6.16
N ASN A 253 -17.90 23.39 5.07
CA ASN A 253 -17.22 22.09 5.07
C ASN A 253 -15.95 22.10 5.94
N ASP A 254 -15.24 23.23 6.01
CA ASP A 254 -14.02 23.38 6.82
C ASP A 254 -14.25 23.27 8.34
N ALA A 255 -15.50 23.38 8.82
CA ALA A 255 -15.83 23.22 10.23
C ALA A 255 -15.75 21.77 10.74
N ASN A 256 -15.60 20.80 9.83
CA ASN A 256 -15.56 19.37 10.14
C ASN A 256 -14.18 18.85 10.60
N PHE A 257 -13.12 19.63 10.39
CA PHE A 257 -11.73 19.16 10.41
C PHE A 257 -10.94 19.66 11.63
N TYR A 258 -11.38 19.24 12.82
CA TYR A 258 -10.82 19.67 14.10
C TYR A 258 -9.35 19.25 14.25
N GLY A 259 -8.46 20.22 14.50
CA GLY A 259 -7.11 20.02 15.02
C GLY A 259 -6.94 20.74 16.36
N PHE A 260 -6.62 19.99 17.41
CA PHE A 260 -6.43 20.49 18.78
C PHE A 260 -4.94 20.69 19.06
N ILE A 261 -4.51 21.95 19.22
CA ILE A 261 -3.09 22.34 19.22
C ILE A 261 -2.56 22.42 20.65
N HIS A 262 -1.42 21.79 20.89
CA HIS A 262 -0.60 21.94 22.10
C HIS A 262 0.79 22.45 21.70
N SER A 263 1.45 23.20 22.58
CA SER A 263 2.83 23.65 22.39
C SER A 263 3.69 23.21 23.57
N LEU A 264 4.81 22.55 23.29
CA LEU A 264 5.73 22.02 24.29
C LEU A 264 7.12 22.63 24.07
N THR A 265 7.75 23.16 25.12
CA THR A 265 9.20 23.47 25.10
C THR A 265 9.95 22.36 25.84
N ILE A 266 10.96 21.78 25.20
CA ILE A 266 11.65 20.55 25.61
C ILE A 266 13.16 20.82 25.64
N GLU A 267 13.81 20.71 26.79
CA GLU A 267 15.24 20.99 26.94
C GLU A 267 16.13 19.87 26.36
N PRO A 268 17.44 20.10 26.14
CA PRO A 268 18.35 19.11 25.56
C PRO A 268 18.34 17.77 26.32
N GLY A 269 17.93 16.70 25.63
CA GLY A 269 17.89 15.36 26.18
C GLY A 269 16.60 14.99 26.93
N GLU A 270 15.65 15.91 27.12
CA GLU A 270 14.39 15.63 27.82
C GLU A 270 13.35 14.90 26.96
N THR A 271 12.34 14.32 27.62
CA THR A 271 11.09 13.83 27.02
C THR A 271 9.89 14.53 27.65
N LYS A 272 9.00 15.10 26.82
CA LYS A 272 7.66 15.57 27.21
C LYS A 272 6.59 14.81 26.44
N SER A 273 5.45 14.55 27.08
CA SER A 273 4.39 13.67 26.55
C SER A 273 2.99 14.30 26.65
N LEU A 274 2.10 13.91 25.74
CA LEU A 274 0.69 14.33 25.70
C LEU A 274 -0.23 13.11 25.84
N ALA A 275 -1.05 13.10 26.89
CA ALA A 275 -2.09 12.09 27.09
C ALA A 275 -3.47 12.68 26.72
N ARG A 276 -4.13 12.09 25.72
CA ARG A 276 -5.42 12.57 25.18
C ARG A 276 -6.40 11.40 25.03
N TYR A 277 -7.70 11.67 25.10
CA TYR A 277 -8.72 10.62 25.08
C TYR A 277 -9.81 10.90 24.05
N VAL A 278 -10.33 9.84 23.44
CA VAL A 278 -11.49 9.87 22.53
C VAL A 278 -12.49 8.83 23.02
N LEU A 279 -13.74 9.23 23.23
CA LEU A 279 -14.82 8.39 23.77
C LEU A 279 -16.05 8.49 22.86
N VAL A 280 -16.74 7.37 22.62
CA VAL A 280 -17.99 7.36 21.85
C VAL A 280 -19.19 7.22 22.78
N GLY A 281 -20.00 8.28 22.76
CA GLY A 281 -21.19 8.43 23.59
C GLY A 281 -22.41 7.65 23.08
N GLN A 282 -23.59 8.06 23.52
CA GLN A 282 -24.87 7.42 23.15
C GLN A 282 -25.81 8.41 22.44
N THR A 283 -26.73 7.88 21.63
CA THR A 283 -27.71 8.67 20.87
C THR A 283 -28.69 9.44 21.76
N GLY A 284 -29.02 10.68 21.36
CA GLY A 284 -30.10 11.48 21.97
C GLY A 284 -29.69 12.21 23.26
N GLU A 285 -30.57 13.07 23.77
CA GLU A 285 -30.28 14.02 24.87
C GLU A 285 -29.73 13.35 26.14
N ALA A 286 -30.31 12.21 26.54
CA ALA A 286 -29.84 11.46 27.70
C ALA A 286 -28.44 10.83 27.49
N GLY A 287 -28.13 10.43 26.25
CA GLY A 287 -26.82 9.93 25.86
C GLY A 287 -25.76 11.03 25.79
N VAL A 288 -26.13 12.22 25.32
CA VAL A 288 -25.29 13.42 25.39
C VAL A 288 -24.97 13.78 26.85
N ALA A 289 -25.98 13.78 27.73
CA ALA A 289 -25.80 14.11 29.15
C ALA A 289 -24.92 13.10 29.93
N SER A 290 -25.07 11.79 29.67
CA SER A 290 -24.18 10.79 30.28
C SER A 290 -22.76 10.88 29.72
N THR A 291 -22.59 11.22 28.44
CA THR A 291 -21.28 11.45 27.82
C THR A 291 -20.57 12.65 28.42
N VAL A 292 -21.27 13.78 28.62
CA VAL A 292 -20.73 14.96 29.34
C VAL A 292 -20.27 14.61 30.75
N THR A 293 -21.02 13.77 31.46
CA THR A 293 -20.63 13.28 32.79
C THR A 293 -19.31 12.49 32.74
N ALA A 294 -19.21 11.52 31.82
CA ALA A 294 -18.02 10.69 31.66
C ALA A 294 -16.76 11.49 31.23
N LEU A 295 -16.92 12.53 30.40
CA LEU A 295 -15.83 13.44 30.03
C LEU A 295 -15.35 14.27 31.22
N GLY A 296 -16.28 14.76 32.07
CA GLY A 296 -15.96 15.44 33.32
C GLY A 296 -15.23 14.52 34.32
N GLU A 297 -15.72 13.29 34.52
CA GLU A 297 -15.08 12.29 35.39
C GLU A 297 -13.65 11.97 34.94
N LEU A 298 -13.45 11.71 33.64
CA LEU A 298 -12.13 11.45 33.04
C LEU A 298 -11.19 12.67 33.09
N THR A 299 -11.74 13.87 33.20
CA THR A 299 -10.97 15.11 33.43
C THR A 299 -10.57 15.28 34.90
N THR A 300 -11.33 14.73 35.85
CA THR A 300 -10.93 14.70 37.27
C THR A 300 -9.99 13.55 37.63
N GLN A 301 -10.01 12.46 36.86
CA GLN A 301 -9.17 11.29 37.06
C GLN A 301 -8.78 10.69 35.69
N PRO A 302 -7.68 11.16 35.06
CA PRO A 302 -7.24 10.64 33.78
C PRO A 302 -6.82 9.16 33.88
N ASP A 303 -7.18 8.39 32.86
CA ASP A 303 -6.91 6.95 32.81
C ASP A 303 -5.48 6.65 32.34
N VAL A 304 -4.60 6.44 33.32
CA VAL A 304 -3.18 6.07 33.11
C VAL A 304 -2.94 4.55 33.05
N THR A 305 -3.97 3.72 32.84
CA THR A 305 -3.83 2.25 32.75
C THR A 305 -2.78 1.85 31.70
N ASN A 306 -1.95 0.85 32.02
CA ASN A 306 -0.83 0.37 31.19
C ASN A 306 0.28 1.41 30.90
N LEU A 307 0.30 2.60 31.53
CA LEU A 307 1.48 3.47 31.54
C LEU A 307 2.40 3.12 32.72
N SER A 308 3.71 3.18 32.47
CA SER A 308 4.72 3.15 33.54
C SER A 308 4.76 4.48 34.30
N GLU A 309 5.26 4.44 35.54
CA GLU A 309 5.51 5.63 36.37
C GLU A 309 6.35 6.68 35.61
N ALA A 310 7.40 6.25 34.90
CA ALA A 310 8.23 7.14 34.09
C ALA A 310 7.44 7.80 32.94
N GLN A 311 6.59 7.06 32.22
CA GLN A 311 5.72 7.64 31.20
C GLN A 311 4.77 8.69 31.79
N ILE A 312 4.16 8.39 32.95
CA ILE A 312 3.26 9.31 33.65
C ILE A 312 3.98 10.60 34.05
N CYS A 313 5.20 10.50 34.59
CA CYS A 313 6.01 11.66 34.97
C CYS A 313 6.36 12.61 33.81
N THR A 314 6.31 12.16 32.55
CA THR A 314 6.53 13.02 31.38
C THR A 314 5.25 13.65 30.81
N ILE A 315 4.06 13.29 31.32
CA ILE A 315 2.79 13.87 30.85
C ILE A 315 2.77 15.37 31.18
N SER A 316 2.75 16.18 30.13
CA SER A 316 2.92 17.64 30.21
C SER A 316 1.61 18.41 30.05
N ASN A 317 0.48 17.75 29.77
CA ASN A 317 -0.84 18.37 29.60
C ASN A 317 -1.83 18.05 30.73
N TRP A 318 -1.36 17.54 31.88
CA TRP A 318 -2.18 17.19 33.03
C TRP A 318 -1.50 17.56 34.35
N ASP A 319 -2.27 18.05 35.32
CA ASP A 319 -1.83 18.14 36.72
C ASP A 319 -1.61 16.73 37.29
N LEU A 320 -0.35 16.31 37.39
CA LEU A 320 0.04 15.00 37.93
C LEU A 320 -0.44 14.78 39.37
N SER A 321 -0.64 15.85 40.16
CA SER A 321 -1.10 15.73 41.55
C SER A 321 -2.58 15.35 41.67
N ALA A 322 -3.37 15.50 40.59
CA ALA A 322 -4.72 14.97 40.48
C ALA A 322 -4.76 13.46 40.17
N ILE A 323 -3.66 12.88 39.70
CA ILE A 323 -3.60 11.47 39.28
C ILE A 323 -3.41 10.57 40.50
N ALA A 324 -4.47 9.88 40.90
CA ALA A 324 -4.50 9.06 42.10
C ALA A 324 -3.42 7.95 42.12
N GLY A 325 -2.41 8.12 42.96
CA GLY A 325 -1.33 7.15 43.17
C GLY A 325 0.04 7.53 42.58
N VAL A 326 0.16 8.70 41.95
CA VAL A 326 1.44 9.23 41.45
C VAL A 326 2.22 9.91 42.59
N ASP A 327 3.52 9.63 42.68
CA ASP A 327 4.45 10.37 43.52
C ASP A 327 5.11 11.49 42.69
N VAL A 328 4.62 12.72 42.88
CA VAL A 328 5.10 13.88 42.11
C VAL A 328 6.53 14.30 42.48
N ASP A 329 6.99 14.00 43.70
CA ASP A 329 8.37 14.27 44.13
C ASP A 329 9.32 13.27 43.45
N ALA A 330 8.88 12.02 43.22
CA ALA A 330 9.64 11.04 42.44
C ALA A 330 9.76 11.43 40.95
N CYS A 331 8.76 12.12 40.39
CA CYS A 331 8.78 12.58 39.00
C CYS A 331 9.85 13.64 38.71
N GLU A 332 10.34 14.42 39.69
CA GLU A 332 11.46 15.36 39.48
C GLU A 332 12.75 14.67 38.97
N ALA A 333 12.88 13.36 39.20
CA ALA A 333 14.03 12.57 38.74
C ALA A 333 13.88 12.00 37.32
N VAL A 334 12.70 12.10 36.68
CA VAL A 334 12.40 11.49 35.38
C VAL A 334 12.38 12.55 34.28
N THR A 335 13.56 12.90 33.76
CA THR A 335 13.67 13.88 32.67
C THR A 335 13.52 13.27 31.27
N ARG A 336 13.68 11.94 31.11
CA ARG A 336 13.73 11.27 29.81
C ARG A 336 13.14 9.85 29.87
N LEU A 337 12.44 9.44 28.82
CA LEU A 337 12.02 8.05 28.62
C LEU A 337 13.10 7.22 27.91
N ASP A 338 13.16 5.93 28.26
CA ASP A 338 13.77 4.93 27.38
C ASP A 338 12.76 4.61 26.27
N ILE A 339 13.17 4.79 25.01
CA ILE A 339 12.30 4.71 23.83
C ILE A 339 13.01 3.97 22.69
N PRO A 340 12.27 3.26 21.82
CA PRO A 340 12.87 2.59 20.66
C PRO A 340 13.63 3.57 19.77
N ALA A 341 14.78 3.15 19.24
CA ALA A 341 15.55 3.98 18.33
C ALA A 341 14.74 4.30 17.05
N ALA A 342 14.99 5.48 16.48
CA ALA A 342 14.53 5.77 15.13
C ALA A 342 15.47 5.13 14.09
N PRO A 343 14.95 4.74 12.91
CA PRO A 343 15.77 4.43 11.75
C PRO A 343 16.73 5.57 11.40
N ALA A 344 17.90 5.22 10.85
CA ALA A 344 18.84 6.22 10.35
C ALA A 344 18.23 7.00 9.18
N LEU A 345 18.19 8.32 9.27
CA LEU A 345 17.68 9.18 8.20
C LEU A 345 18.50 8.99 6.90
N PRO A 346 17.85 8.97 5.73
CA PRO A 346 18.56 8.84 4.46
C PRO A 346 19.47 10.05 4.20
N LYS A 347 20.62 9.80 3.56
CA LYS A 347 21.55 10.88 3.20
C LYS A 347 21.05 11.59 1.96
N LEU A 348 20.87 12.90 2.05
CA LEU A 348 20.36 13.75 0.95
C LEU A 348 21.47 14.11 -0.05
N VAL A 349 22.15 13.09 -0.58
CA VAL A 349 23.28 13.20 -1.50
C VAL A 349 23.07 12.33 -2.74
N THR A 350 23.72 12.69 -3.85
CA THR A 350 23.77 11.86 -5.07
C THR A 350 25.19 11.63 -5.55
N SER A 351 25.38 10.47 -6.17
CA SER A 351 26.57 10.05 -6.90
C SER A 351 26.59 10.53 -8.36
N SER A 352 25.48 11.07 -8.88
CA SER A 352 25.40 11.64 -10.22
C SER A 352 25.66 13.15 -10.23
N PRO A 353 26.50 13.68 -11.14
CA PRO A 353 26.71 15.12 -11.29
C PRO A 353 25.59 15.84 -12.06
N TYR A 354 24.58 15.11 -12.55
CA TYR A 354 23.48 15.65 -13.37
C TYR A 354 22.19 15.81 -12.55
N ASP A 355 21.64 17.03 -12.52
CA ASP A 355 20.35 17.30 -11.87
C ASP A 355 19.18 17.00 -12.82
N VAL A 356 18.25 16.17 -12.33
CA VAL A 356 17.03 15.74 -13.01
C VAL A 356 15.78 16.54 -12.59
N ILE A 357 15.89 17.43 -11.60
CA ILE A 357 14.76 18.26 -11.12
C ILE A 357 14.17 19.07 -12.29
N ASN A 358 12.86 18.91 -12.49
CA ASN A 358 12.06 19.65 -13.46
C ASN A 358 12.47 19.50 -14.95
N LYS A 359 13.41 18.61 -15.27
CA LYS A 359 13.81 18.33 -16.67
C LYS A 359 12.67 17.68 -17.45
N SER A 360 12.44 18.15 -18.68
CA SER A 360 11.65 17.44 -19.70
C SER A 360 12.47 16.32 -20.35
N ILE A 361 11.79 15.40 -21.06
CA ILE A 361 12.45 14.37 -21.87
C ILE A 361 13.28 15.02 -22.98
N ALA A 362 12.75 16.07 -23.63
CA ALA A 362 13.43 16.81 -24.69
C ALA A 362 14.77 17.43 -24.21
N GLU A 363 14.81 18.02 -23.01
CA GLU A 363 16.06 18.54 -22.43
C GLU A 363 17.06 17.43 -22.10
N MET A 364 16.60 16.30 -21.57
CA MET A 364 17.47 15.15 -21.28
C MET A 364 18.06 14.52 -22.55
N GLN A 365 17.28 14.42 -23.63
CA GLN A 365 17.80 14.02 -24.95
C GLN A 365 18.86 15.01 -25.45
N ALA A 366 18.53 16.31 -25.48
CA ALA A 366 19.44 17.33 -25.96
C ALA A 366 20.74 17.42 -25.13
N ASP A 367 20.69 17.17 -23.82
CA ASP A 367 21.88 17.18 -22.97
C ASP A 367 22.73 15.89 -23.10
N MET A 368 22.11 14.73 -23.40
CA MET A 368 22.84 13.52 -23.83
C MET A 368 23.52 13.71 -25.20
N GLU A 369 22.83 14.31 -26.18
CA GLU A 369 23.37 14.55 -27.53
C GLU A 369 24.56 15.52 -27.53
N LYS A 370 24.57 16.51 -26.62
CA LYS A 370 25.71 17.42 -26.40
C LYS A 370 26.86 16.76 -25.62
N GLY A 371 26.68 15.56 -25.07
CA GLY A 371 27.65 14.92 -24.18
C GLY A 371 27.79 15.61 -22.82
N ILE A 372 26.74 16.31 -22.35
CA ILE A 372 26.70 16.93 -21.01
C ILE A 372 26.41 15.87 -19.94
N THR A 373 25.64 14.84 -20.31
CA THR A 373 25.23 13.74 -19.43
C THR A 373 25.10 12.44 -20.23
N THR A 374 24.79 11.34 -19.55
CA THR A 374 24.56 10.00 -20.09
C THR A 374 23.27 9.41 -19.53
N SER A 375 22.72 8.39 -20.18
CA SER A 375 21.59 7.64 -19.64
C SER A 375 21.92 7.02 -18.28
N GLU A 376 23.15 6.51 -18.10
CA GLU A 376 23.61 6.02 -16.79
C GLU A 376 23.56 7.11 -15.70
N GLN A 377 24.01 8.33 -16.00
CA GLN A 377 23.99 9.46 -15.05
C GLN A 377 22.57 9.95 -14.75
N ILE A 378 21.68 10.02 -15.75
CA ILE A 378 20.26 10.36 -15.55
C ILE A 378 19.58 9.29 -14.68
N THR A 379 19.77 8.01 -15.01
CA THR A 379 19.20 6.88 -14.27
C THR A 379 19.72 6.84 -12.83
N ARG A 380 21.02 7.08 -12.61
CA ARG A 380 21.61 7.15 -11.28
C ARG A 380 21.02 8.29 -10.45
N ALA A 381 20.86 9.47 -11.03
CA ALA A 381 20.24 10.61 -10.33
C ALA A 381 18.81 10.29 -9.87
N TYR A 382 18.03 9.58 -10.69
CA TYR A 382 16.68 9.13 -10.30
C TYR A 382 16.70 8.04 -9.20
N LEU A 383 17.58 7.03 -9.28
CA LEU A 383 17.72 5.97 -8.27
C LEU A 383 18.20 6.49 -6.90
N ASP A 384 19.12 7.44 -6.90
CA ASP A 384 19.59 8.10 -5.67
C ASP A 384 18.44 8.89 -5.02
N ARG A 385 17.56 9.51 -5.81
CA ARG A 385 16.36 10.22 -5.32
C ARG A 385 15.29 9.30 -4.76
N ILE A 386 15.05 8.14 -5.37
CA ILE A 386 14.19 7.09 -4.81
C ILE A 386 14.72 6.67 -3.43
N THR A 387 16.03 6.42 -3.33
CA THR A 387 16.69 6.06 -2.06
C THR A 387 16.52 7.15 -0.98
N ALA A 388 16.60 8.42 -1.37
CA ALA A 388 16.59 9.55 -0.45
C ALA A 388 15.20 9.98 0.03
N TYR A 389 14.14 9.76 -0.76
CA TYR A 389 12.82 10.35 -0.52
C TYR A 389 11.63 9.39 -0.64
N ASP A 390 11.73 8.29 -1.40
CA ASP A 390 10.60 7.35 -1.52
C ASP A 390 10.52 6.40 -0.33
N LEU A 391 11.67 6.06 0.26
CA LEU A 391 11.82 5.09 1.35
C LEU A 391 11.79 5.74 2.75
N GLY A 392 11.66 4.90 3.79
CA GLY A 392 11.68 5.33 5.20
C GLY A 392 10.31 5.75 5.74
N GLN A 393 10.27 6.12 7.03
CA GLN A 393 9.04 6.37 7.79
C GLN A 393 8.13 7.42 7.15
N LEU A 394 8.70 8.60 6.83
CA LEU A 394 7.99 9.71 6.21
C LEU A 394 8.16 9.74 4.67
N GLY A 395 8.56 8.62 4.06
CA GLY A 395 8.76 8.48 2.62
C GLY A 395 7.47 8.60 1.80
N PHE A 396 7.61 8.66 0.48
CA PHE A 396 6.48 8.75 -0.47
C PHE A 396 5.89 7.40 -0.89
N HIS A 397 6.63 6.29 -0.72
CA HIS A 397 6.15 4.91 -0.92
C HIS A 397 5.49 4.67 -2.29
N SER A 398 6.10 5.23 -3.34
CA SER A 398 5.62 5.19 -4.72
C SER A 398 6.14 4.00 -5.53
N PHE A 399 7.24 3.36 -5.15
CA PHE A 399 7.74 2.12 -5.77
C PHE A 399 7.41 0.87 -4.91
N LEU A 400 6.93 -0.19 -5.56
CA LEU A 400 6.84 -1.55 -4.99
C LEU A 400 8.09 -2.37 -5.31
N HIS A 401 8.69 -2.13 -6.49
CA HIS A 401 9.93 -2.77 -6.93
C HIS A 401 10.75 -1.80 -7.78
N VAL A 402 12.06 -1.70 -7.53
CA VAL A 402 12.98 -0.89 -8.33
C VAL A 402 13.84 -1.82 -9.16
N SER A 403 13.90 -1.61 -10.48
CA SER A 403 14.54 -2.53 -11.41
C SER A 403 16.04 -2.64 -11.16
N GLU A 404 16.50 -3.84 -10.79
CA GLU A 404 17.92 -4.16 -10.62
C GLU A 404 18.73 -3.92 -11.91
N SER A 405 18.09 -4.09 -13.07
CA SER A 405 18.71 -3.96 -14.39
C SER A 405 18.74 -2.52 -14.93
N ALA A 406 18.11 -1.54 -14.27
CA ALA A 406 17.91 -0.17 -14.81
C ALA A 406 19.21 0.49 -15.30
N ILE A 407 20.32 0.30 -14.58
CA ILE A 407 21.62 0.88 -14.94
C ILE A 407 22.29 0.16 -16.14
N GLU A 408 22.05 -1.14 -16.32
CA GLU A 408 22.54 -1.86 -17.50
C GLU A 408 21.66 -1.59 -18.74
N GLN A 409 20.35 -1.41 -18.55
CA GLN A 409 19.45 -0.86 -19.59
C GLN A 409 19.95 0.53 -20.05
N ALA A 410 20.34 1.38 -19.11
CA ALA A 410 20.87 2.72 -19.40
C ALA A 410 22.19 2.68 -20.18
N LYS A 411 23.17 1.87 -19.74
CA LYS A 411 24.44 1.66 -20.45
C LYS A 411 24.25 1.10 -21.85
N ALA A 412 23.25 0.22 -22.05
CA ALA A 412 22.90 -0.30 -23.37
C ALA A 412 22.36 0.82 -24.29
N ALA A 413 21.55 1.75 -23.78
CA ALA A 413 21.12 2.93 -24.51
C ALA A 413 22.29 3.89 -24.84
N ASP A 414 23.21 4.11 -23.90
CA ASP A 414 24.43 4.89 -24.13
C ASP A 414 25.40 4.23 -25.13
N LEU A 415 25.44 2.89 -25.22
CA LEU A 415 26.12 2.18 -26.29
C LEU A 415 25.43 2.39 -27.64
N ALA A 416 24.13 2.10 -27.73
CA ALA A 416 23.37 2.25 -28.98
C ALA A 416 23.44 3.69 -29.53
N ARG A 417 23.41 4.71 -28.66
CA ARG A 417 23.58 6.12 -29.05
C ARG A 417 24.95 6.39 -29.67
N ARG A 418 26.03 5.83 -29.11
CA ARG A 418 27.40 5.92 -29.69
C ARG A 418 27.53 5.15 -31.00
N GLU A 419 26.72 4.12 -31.21
CA GLU A 419 26.62 3.37 -32.47
C GLU A 419 25.70 4.06 -33.51
N GLY A 420 25.15 5.23 -33.18
CA GLY A 420 24.39 6.09 -34.10
C GLY A 420 22.86 6.00 -33.98
N ARG A 421 22.34 5.28 -32.98
CA ARG A 421 20.89 5.23 -32.71
C ARG A 421 20.39 6.54 -32.12
N THR A 422 19.28 7.05 -32.64
CA THR A 422 18.52 8.19 -32.12
C THR A 422 17.13 7.75 -31.63
N GLY A 423 16.40 8.63 -30.94
CA GLY A 423 15.02 8.42 -30.51
C GLY A 423 14.71 9.12 -29.19
N GLU A 424 13.48 9.61 -29.05
CA GLU A 424 13.04 10.54 -28.02
C GLU A 424 13.03 9.90 -26.62
N LEU A 425 12.80 8.58 -26.56
CA LEU A 425 12.81 7.79 -25.34
C LEU A 425 14.13 7.02 -25.10
N LEU A 426 15.11 7.11 -26.02
CA LEU A 426 16.36 6.34 -25.90
C LEU A 426 17.12 6.73 -24.63
N GLY A 427 17.26 5.80 -23.69
CA GLY A 427 17.95 6.02 -22.41
C GLY A 427 17.16 6.82 -21.38
N ILE A 428 15.85 7.00 -21.56
CA ILE A 428 14.99 7.79 -20.67
C ILE A 428 14.34 6.87 -19.61
N PRO A 429 14.48 7.16 -18.29
CA PRO A 429 13.88 6.33 -17.24
C PRO A 429 12.37 6.52 -17.08
N ILE A 430 11.60 5.47 -17.37
CA ILE A 430 10.14 5.43 -17.27
C ILE A 430 9.71 4.46 -16.16
N ALA A 431 8.78 4.90 -15.31
CA ALA A 431 8.17 4.07 -14.26
C ALA A 431 6.86 3.41 -14.75
N ILE A 432 6.60 2.18 -14.32
CA ILE A 432 5.49 1.36 -14.83
C ILE A 432 4.58 0.93 -13.68
N LYS A 433 3.28 1.25 -13.75
CA LYS A 433 2.32 0.84 -12.70
C LYS A 433 2.29 -0.69 -12.55
N ASP A 434 2.18 -1.19 -11.32
CA ASP A 434 2.27 -2.63 -11.00
C ASP A 434 1.06 -3.49 -11.44
N ILE A 435 0.33 -3.06 -12.47
CA ILE A 435 -0.64 -3.87 -13.21
C ILE A 435 -0.16 -4.22 -14.62
N TYR A 436 0.96 -3.65 -15.09
CA TYR A 436 1.53 -3.94 -16.40
C TYR A 436 2.57 -5.05 -16.25
N ASP A 437 2.49 -6.03 -17.16
CA ASP A 437 3.44 -7.13 -17.24
C ASP A 437 4.84 -6.69 -17.65
N THR A 438 5.83 -7.31 -16.99
CA THR A 438 7.26 -7.08 -17.18
C THR A 438 7.97 -8.41 -17.03
N LYS A 439 8.72 -8.85 -18.05
CA LYS A 439 9.36 -10.19 -18.01
C LYS A 439 10.52 -10.30 -17.01
N ASP A 440 10.99 -9.16 -16.49
CA ASP A 440 12.17 -9.01 -15.63
C ASP A 440 11.85 -8.52 -14.22
N MET A 441 10.58 -8.31 -13.86
CA MET A 441 10.13 -7.87 -12.53
C MET A 441 8.73 -8.42 -12.21
N PRO A 442 8.35 -8.66 -10.94
CA PRO A 442 7.00 -9.06 -10.54
C PRO A 442 5.90 -8.11 -11.05
N THR A 443 4.68 -8.62 -11.26
CA THR A 443 3.47 -7.81 -11.48
C THR A 443 2.40 -8.28 -10.54
N THR A 444 2.16 -7.57 -9.44
CA THR A 444 1.33 -8.09 -8.34
C THR A 444 -0.07 -7.49 -8.29
N GLY A 445 -0.34 -6.47 -9.10
CA GLY A 445 -1.56 -5.66 -9.01
C GLY A 445 -1.63 -4.82 -7.74
N GLY A 446 -0.53 -4.73 -6.97
CA GLY A 446 -0.57 -4.22 -5.59
C GLY A 446 -1.24 -5.16 -4.59
N SER A 447 -1.27 -6.48 -4.83
CA SER A 447 -1.85 -7.47 -3.90
C SER A 447 -0.88 -8.59 -3.51
N ARG A 448 -0.83 -8.93 -2.22
CA ARG A 448 -0.08 -10.10 -1.72
C ARG A 448 -0.61 -11.43 -2.24
N ALA A 449 -1.81 -11.46 -2.82
CA ALA A 449 -2.31 -12.62 -3.54
C ALA A 449 -1.33 -13.08 -4.65
N LEU A 450 -0.65 -12.14 -5.32
CA LEU A 450 0.33 -12.41 -6.38
C LEU A 450 1.79 -12.18 -5.92
N GLU A 451 2.05 -12.27 -4.61
CA GLU A 451 3.39 -12.18 -4.03
C GLU A 451 4.30 -13.28 -4.58
N GLY A 452 5.36 -12.90 -5.29
CA GLY A 452 6.31 -13.81 -5.93
C GLY A 452 5.93 -14.25 -7.36
N TRP A 453 4.80 -13.82 -7.92
CA TRP A 453 4.48 -14.07 -9.33
C TRP A 453 5.12 -13.01 -10.25
N GLN A 454 5.70 -13.48 -11.36
CA GLN A 454 6.35 -12.68 -12.38
C GLN A 454 5.94 -13.19 -13.77
N PRO A 455 5.42 -12.34 -14.67
CA PRO A 455 5.09 -12.73 -16.03
C PRO A 455 6.30 -13.21 -16.84
N LYS A 456 6.07 -14.12 -17.79
CA LYS A 456 7.09 -14.53 -18.79
C LYS A 456 7.33 -13.50 -19.90
N SER A 457 6.46 -12.51 -20.05
CA SER A 457 6.43 -11.54 -21.16
C SER A 457 6.23 -10.10 -20.65
N ASP A 458 6.63 -9.12 -21.45
CA ASP A 458 6.24 -7.73 -21.23
C ASP A 458 4.81 -7.47 -21.74
N ALA A 459 4.09 -6.54 -21.11
CA ALA A 459 2.86 -5.95 -21.66
C ALA A 459 3.15 -5.24 -22.99
N TYR A 460 2.18 -5.15 -23.91
CA TYR A 460 2.41 -4.51 -25.22
C TYR A 460 3.02 -3.11 -25.11
N GLN A 461 2.52 -2.28 -24.19
CA GLN A 461 3.05 -0.92 -24.00
C GLN A 461 4.46 -0.92 -23.38
N VAL A 462 4.82 -1.92 -22.55
CA VAL A 462 6.19 -2.07 -22.01
C VAL A 462 7.14 -2.57 -23.10
N GLU A 463 6.72 -3.55 -23.89
CA GLU A 463 7.40 -4.03 -25.09
C GLU A 463 7.74 -2.84 -26.01
N LYS A 464 6.77 -1.95 -26.31
CA LYS A 464 7.01 -0.77 -27.15
C LYS A 464 7.90 0.31 -26.52
N LEU A 465 7.82 0.52 -25.20
CA LEU A 465 8.76 1.41 -24.50
C LEU A 465 10.20 0.87 -24.56
N ARG A 466 10.38 -0.44 -24.40
CA ARG A 466 11.68 -1.12 -24.57
C ARG A 466 12.17 -1.09 -26.01
N GLU A 467 11.30 -1.29 -27.00
CA GLU A 467 11.61 -1.12 -28.44
C GLU A 467 12.10 0.30 -28.73
N ALA A 468 11.45 1.34 -28.17
CA ALA A 468 11.86 2.73 -28.29
C ALA A 468 13.21 3.04 -27.58
N GLY A 469 13.66 2.15 -26.70
CA GLY A 469 14.93 2.26 -25.97
C GLY A 469 14.82 2.92 -24.60
N ALA A 470 13.62 3.00 -24.02
CA ALA A 470 13.41 3.50 -22.66
C ALA A 470 14.02 2.58 -21.61
N VAL A 471 14.49 3.17 -20.52
CA VAL A 471 14.94 2.46 -19.32
C VAL A 471 13.72 2.23 -18.43
N ILE A 472 13.32 0.99 -18.20
CA ILE A 472 12.24 0.68 -17.29
C ILE A 472 12.81 0.67 -15.86
N ILE A 473 12.56 1.74 -15.09
CA ILE A 473 13.24 1.98 -13.80
C ILE A 473 12.62 1.19 -12.64
N GLY A 474 11.36 0.76 -12.74
CA GLY A 474 10.71 -0.04 -11.69
C GLY A 474 9.19 -0.12 -11.81
N LYS A 475 8.59 -0.90 -10.91
CA LYS A 475 7.15 -1.07 -10.73
C LYS A 475 6.64 -0.14 -9.63
N VAL A 476 5.70 0.74 -9.98
CA VAL A 476 5.13 1.73 -9.06
C VAL A 476 3.80 1.31 -8.47
N ASN A 477 3.63 1.69 -7.20
CA ASN A 477 2.53 1.38 -6.31
C ASN A 477 1.17 1.84 -6.87
N THR A 478 0.13 1.09 -6.53
CA THR A 478 -1.22 1.23 -7.06
C THR A 478 -2.23 0.97 -5.95
N SER A 479 -3.44 1.51 -6.09
CA SER A 479 -4.57 0.86 -5.40
C SER A 479 -4.66 -0.58 -5.90
N GLU A 480 -4.77 -1.53 -4.96
CA GLU A 480 -4.87 -2.96 -5.22
C GLU A 480 -5.90 -3.31 -6.31
N PHE A 481 -5.50 -4.10 -7.30
CA PHE A 481 -6.23 -4.45 -8.52
C PHE A 481 -6.91 -3.26 -9.22
N ALA A 482 -6.25 -2.09 -9.15
CA ALA A 482 -6.72 -0.81 -9.64
C ALA A 482 -8.08 -0.32 -9.05
N ASN A 483 -8.56 -0.92 -7.96
CA ASN A 483 -9.96 -0.93 -7.52
C ASN A 483 -10.46 0.40 -6.91
N SER A 484 -9.58 1.23 -6.31
CA SER A 484 -9.95 2.56 -5.77
C SER A 484 -9.45 3.72 -6.61
N GLY A 485 -10.30 4.74 -6.74
CA GLY A 485 -9.94 6.07 -7.26
C GLY A 485 -9.46 7.05 -6.18
N SER A 486 -9.68 6.76 -4.90
CA SER A 486 -9.52 7.74 -3.80
C SER A 486 -8.18 7.70 -3.08
N PHE A 487 -7.57 6.52 -2.98
CA PHE A 487 -6.30 6.27 -2.29
C PHE A 487 -5.52 5.22 -3.08
N SER A 488 -4.19 5.16 -2.94
CA SER A 488 -3.36 4.08 -3.52
C SER A 488 -2.83 3.19 -2.40
N GLU A 489 -3.77 2.42 -1.84
CA GLU A 489 -3.54 1.37 -0.84
C GLU A 489 -3.28 0.04 -1.56
N SER A 490 -2.14 -0.58 -1.23
CA SER A 490 -1.76 -1.93 -1.70
C SER A 490 -1.58 -2.89 -0.53
N GLY A 491 -1.47 -4.19 -0.82
CA GLY A 491 -1.12 -5.25 0.15
C GLY A 491 0.25 -5.08 0.83
N TRP A 492 0.98 -4.00 0.57
CA TRP A 492 2.26 -3.68 1.22
C TRP A 492 2.31 -2.27 1.82
N MET A 493 1.88 -1.24 1.09
CA MET A 493 2.11 0.16 1.44
C MET A 493 1.13 1.13 0.76
N GLN A 494 0.77 2.22 1.45
CA GLN A 494 0.07 3.38 0.91
C GLN A 494 1.06 4.31 0.18
N THR A 495 0.70 4.84 -0.99
CA THR A 495 1.44 5.96 -1.61
C THR A 495 1.07 7.32 -0.98
N TRP A 496 2.05 8.18 -0.71
CA TRP A 496 1.84 9.54 -0.16
C TRP A 496 2.09 10.63 -1.21
N ASN A 497 1.34 11.73 -1.17
CA ASN A 497 1.39 12.76 -2.21
C ASN A 497 2.68 13.61 -2.17
N ALA A 498 3.40 13.66 -3.30
CA ALA A 498 4.66 14.40 -3.45
C ALA A 498 4.54 15.91 -3.15
N LEU A 499 3.43 16.55 -3.51
CA LEU A 499 3.20 17.99 -3.29
C LEU A 499 2.68 18.29 -1.88
N TYR A 500 1.95 17.35 -1.28
CA TYR A 500 1.22 17.54 -0.03
C TYR A 500 1.35 16.27 0.86
N PRO A 501 2.47 16.07 1.59
CA PRO A 501 2.84 14.76 2.17
C PRO A 501 1.91 14.16 3.23
N SER A 502 0.87 14.87 3.64
CA SER A 502 -0.20 14.41 4.55
C SER A 502 -1.51 14.02 3.82
N LYS A 503 -1.56 14.24 2.50
CA LYS A 503 -2.76 14.13 1.66
C LYS A 503 -2.69 12.92 0.74
N THR A 504 -3.84 12.54 0.17
CA THR A 504 -3.92 11.41 -0.76
C THR A 504 -3.13 11.64 -2.05
N SER A 505 -2.43 10.59 -2.50
CA SER A 505 -1.88 10.48 -3.86
C SER A 505 -2.98 10.31 -4.93
N PHE A 506 -4.24 10.14 -4.49
CA PHE A 506 -5.33 9.52 -5.23
C PHE A 506 -5.02 8.11 -5.70
N GLY A 507 -5.98 7.51 -6.42
CA GLY A 507 -5.85 6.18 -6.99
C GLY A 507 -6.46 6.07 -8.38
N SER A 508 -6.23 4.98 -9.09
CA SER A 508 -5.34 3.88 -8.69
C SER A 508 -3.88 4.07 -9.12
N SER A 509 -3.57 5.05 -9.97
CA SER A 509 -2.19 5.29 -10.47
C SER A 509 -1.38 6.26 -9.58
N GLY A 510 -1.53 6.18 -8.25
CA GLY A 510 -0.89 7.09 -7.30
C GLY A 510 0.63 7.05 -7.37
N GLY A 511 1.24 5.85 -7.34
CA GLY A 511 2.68 5.68 -7.47
C GLY A 511 3.23 6.24 -8.80
N SER A 512 2.50 6.04 -9.91
CA SER A 512 2.84 6.64 -11.21
C SER A 512 2.94 8.17 -11.12
N ALA A 513 1.92 8.85 -10.58
CA ALA A 513 1.94 10.31 -10.48
C ALA A 513 2.97 10.83 -9.48
N VAL A 514 3.13 10.16 -8.33
CA VAL A 514 4.09 10.55 -7.29
C VAL A 514 5.54 10.38 -7.79
N SER A 515 5.85 9.28 -8.48
CA SER A 515 7.19 9.07 -9.06
C SER A 515 7.58 10.15 -10.09
N VAL A 516 6.63 10.73 -10.82
CA VAL A 516 6.90 11.80 -11.80
C VAL A 516 6.97 13.18 -11.13
N SER A 517 6.10 13.45 -10.16
CA SER A 517 6.03 14.74 -9.45
C SER A 517 7.18 14.94 -8.46
N ALA A 518 7.60 13.86 -7.77
CA ALA A 518 8.80 13.83 -6.94
C ALA A 518 10.11 13.74 -7.74
N ASN A 519 10.07 13.68 -9.08
CA ASN A 519 11.23 13.50 -9.95
C ASN A 519 12.04 12.24 -9.57
N PHE A 520 11.36 11.09 -9.53
CA PHE A 520 11.94 9.74 -9.44
C PHE A 520 11.92 9.00 -10.78
N ALA A 521 11.16 9.49 -11.76
CA ALA A 521 11.19 9.05 -13.15
C ALA A 521 11.01 10.24 -14.11
N ALA A 522 11.40 10.05 -15.37
CA ALA A 522 11.19 11.05 -16.41
C ALA A 522 9.69 11.20 -16.72
N ALA A 523 8.98 10.08 -16.83
CA ALA A 523 7.53 9.98 -16.90
C ALA A 523 7.08 8.58 -16.41
N ALA A 524 5.77 8.32 -16.35
CA ALA A 524 5.25 7.04 -15.89
C ALA A 524 4.03 6.56 -16.69
N MET A 525 3.80 5.25 -16.71
CA MET A 525 2.59 4.65 -17.23
C MET A 525 1.58 4.38 -16.09
N GLY A 526 0.29 4.61 -16.36
CA GLY A 526 -0.82 4.40 -15.43
C GLY A 526 -2.06 3.83 -16.14
N SER A 527 -3.22 3.78 -15.49
CA SER A 527 -4.46 3.30 -16.13
C SER A 527 -5.72 3.97 -15.61
N GLN A 528 -6.79 3.97 -16.42
CA GLN A 528 -8.09 4.56 -16.11
C GLN A 528 -9.28 3.69 -16.53
N THR A 529 -9.97 3.11 -15.55
CA THR A 529 -11.33 2.54 -15.67
C THR A 529 -12.40 3.57 -15.35
N GLY A 530 -12.19 4.32 -14.25
CA GLY A 530 -13.02 5.44 -13.80
C GLY A 530 -12.25 6.75 -13.92
N VAL A 531 -11.53 7.10 -12.84
CA VAL A 531 -10.81 8.38 -12.67
C VAL A 531 -9.27 8.25 -12.64
N SER A 532 -8.77 7.03 -12.85
CA SER A 532 -7.48 6.59 -12.29
C SER A 532 -6.22 7.04 -13.03
N LEU A 533 -6.33 7.77 -14.14
CA LEU A 533 -5.24 8.58 -14.71
C LEU A 533 -5.39 10.04 -14.26
N TYR A 534 -6.58 10.64 -14.43
CA TYR A 534 -6.76 12.07 -14.16
C TYR A 534 -6.58 12.41 -12.69
N ALA A 535 -7.27 11.73 -11.76
CA ALA A 535 -7.25 12.08 -10.35
C ALA A 535 -5.83 12.14 -9.73
N PRO A 536 -4.97 11.11 -9.86
CA PRO A 536 -3.59 11.20 -9.37
C PRO A 536 -2.77 12.26 -10.12
N SER A 537 -3.02 12.51 -11.40
CA SER A 537 -2.32 13.57 -12.16
C SER A 537 -2.70 14.98 -11.69
N VAL A 538 -3.98 15.26 -11.45
CA VAL A 538 -4.45 16.55 -10.91
C VAL A 538 -3.87 16.80 -9.52
N GLY A 539 -3.97 15.80 -8.63
CA GLY A 539 -3.46 15.88 -7.25
C GLY A 539 -1.94 15.98 -7.13
N ALA A 540 -1.18 15.58 -8.17
CA ALA A 540 0.27 15.68 -8.24
C ALA A 540 0.80 16.83 -9.13
N SER A 541 -0.11 17.66 -9.68
CA SER A 541 0.17 18.71 -10.67
C SER A 541 0.98 18.21 -11.87
N LEU A 542 0.37 17.27 -12.61
CA LEU A 542 0.91 16.62 -13.80
C LEU A 542 -0.15 16.59 -14.92
N THR A 543 0.32 16.29 -16.13
CA THR A 543 -0.55 16.05 -17.28
C THR A 543 -0.63 14.55 -17.61
N THR A 544 -1.74 14.14 -18.20
CA THR A 544 -1.98 12.77 -18.66
C THR A 544 -2.92 12.79 -19.87
N PHE A 545 -2.81 11.76 -20.72
CA PHE A 545 -3.70 11.55 -21.85
C PHE A 545 -4.39 10.19 -21.75
N ARG A 546 -5.72 10.18 -21.81
CA ARG A 546 -6.50 9.01 -22.18
C ARG A 546 -6.88 9.19 -23.65
N GLY A 547 -6.53 8.25 -24.52
CA GLY A 547 -7.07 8.19 -25.88
C GLY A 547 -8.49 7.62 -25.94
N THR A 548 -9.06 7.60 -27.14
CA THR A 548 -10.25 6.82 -27.48
C THR A 548 -10.04 5.33 -27.16
N ASP A 549 -11.04 4.61 -26.66
CA ASP A 549 -10.88 3.16 -26.45
C ASP A 549 -10.56 2.48 -27.79
N GLY A 550 -9.48 1.68 -27.80
CA GLY A 550 -8.90 1.09 -29.00
C GLY A 550 -7.67 1.84 -29.54
N MET A 551 -7.35 3.04 -29.05
CA MET A 551 -6.15 3.79 -29.49
C MET A 551 -4.82 3.14 -29.05
N ALA A 552 -4.83 2.41 -27.93
CA ALA A 552 -3.68 1.68 -27.41
C ALA A 552 -4.15 0.37 -26.77
N SER A 553 -3.34 -0.69 -26.87
CA SER A 553 -3.69 -2.02 -26.32
C SER A 553 -3.58 -2.07 -24.80
N THR A 554 -4.40 -2.93 -24.18
CA THR A 554 -4.27 -3.36 -22.78
C THR A 554 -3.78 -4.81 -22.63
N ARG A 555 -3.20 -5.43 -23.67
CA ARG A 555 -2.57 -6.77 -23.57
C ARG A 555 -1.42 -6.75 -22.55
N GLY A 556 -1.51 -7.67 -21.58
CA GLY A 556 -0.61 -7.74 -20.44
C GLY A 556 -0.81 -6.62 -19.40
N VAL A 557 -2.02 -6.06 -19.30
CA VAL A 557 -2.38 -5.11 -18.25
C VAL A 557 -3.55 -5.69 -17.44
N MET A 558 -3.39 -5.82 -16.12
CA MET A 558 -4.43 -6.38 -15.25
C MET A 558 -5.74 -5.59 -15.35
N PRO A 559 -6.88 -6.27 -15.54
CA PRO A 559 -8.14 -5.64 -15.88
C PRO A 559 -8.99 -5.31 -14.65
N LEU A 560 -9.83 -4.29 -14.79
CA LEU A 560 -10.95 -4.03 -13.88
C LEU A 560 -12.30 -4.11 -14.63
N THR A 561 -12.37 -3.59 -15.85
CA THR A 561 -13.50 -3.73 -16.78
C THR A 561 -13.02 -3.65 -18.23
N TRP A 562 -12.91 -4.82 -18.89
CA TRP A 562 -12.59 -4.94 -20.30
C TRP A 562 -13.48 -4.06 -21.19
N GLY A 563 -12.89 -3.39 -22.18
CA GLY A 563 -13.56 -2.42 -23.07
C GLY A 563 -13.92 -1.08 -22.43
N GLN A 564 -13.54 -0.85 -21.17
CA GLN A 564 -13.58 0.47 -20.49
C GLN A 564 -12.22 0.86 -19.88
N ASP A 565 -11.39 -0.11 -19.51
CA ASP A 565 -10.00 0.13 -19.11
C ASP A 565 -9.19 0.80 -20.24
N TYR A 566 -8.33 1.77 -19.88
CA TYR A 566 -7.34 2.36 -20.77
C TYR A 566 -6.00 2.45 -20.06
N ALA A 567 -4.94 1.99 -20.71
CA ALA A 567 -3.55 2.06 -20.28
C ALA A 567 -2.86 3.24 -20.99
N GLY A 568 -2.27 4.18 -20.25
CA GLY A 568 -1.77 5.44 -20.81
C GLY A 568 -0.78 6.23 -19.94
N PRO A 569 -0.15 7.27 -20.50
CA PRO A 569 0.96 8.00 -19.88
C PRO A 569 0.55 9.10 -18.89
N ILE A 570 1.42 9.35 -17.91
CA ILE A 570 1.42 10.49 -16.98
C ILE A 570 2.82 11.13 -17.04
N ALA A 571 2.90 12.45 -17.25
CA ALA A 571 4.17 13.14 -17.45
C ALA A 571 4.18 14.60 -16.93
N ARG A 572 5.34 15.24 -16.98
CA ARG A 572 5.51 16.66 -16.59
C ARG A 572 5.05 17.63 -17.68
N THR A 573 5.14 17.28 -18.96
CA THR A 573 4.64 18.12 -20.07
C THR A 573 3.82 17.33 -21.09
N VAL A 574 2.97 18.02 -21.85
CA VAL A 574 2.17 17.41 -22.94
C VAL A 574 3.10 16.95 -24.08
N THR A 575 4.29 17.54 -24.22
CA THR A 575 5.34 17.05 -25.13
C THR A 575 5.88 15.70 -24.69
N ASP A 576 6.13 15.50 -23.39
CA ASP A 576 6.54 14.20 -22.84
C ASP A 576 5.45 13.12 -23.05
N LEU A 577 4.16 13.50 -23.00
CA LEU A 577 3.06 12.59 -23.34
C LEU A 577 3.09 12.17 -24.81
N ALA A 578 3.34 13.08 -25.74
CA ALA A 578 3.41 12.78 -27.17
C ALA A 578 4.52 11.76 -27.50
N TYR A 579 5.70 11.89 -26.87
CA TYR A 579 6.78 10.91 -27.02
C TYR A 579 6.40 9.51 -26.52
N LEU A 580 5.63 9.41 -25.44
CA LEU A 580 5.13 8.13 -24.92
C LEU A 580 4.05 7.54 -25.84
N LEU A 581 3.13 8.37 -26.34
CA LEU A 581 2.07 7.96 -27.27
C LEU A 581 2.63 7.50 -28.63
N ASN A 582 3.73 8.08 -29.12
CA ASN A 582 4.45 7.60 -30.32
C ASN A 582 4.84 6.12 -30.18
N ALA A 583 5.32 5.72 -29.00
CA ALA A 583 5.68 4.34 -28.72
C ALA A 583 4.44 3.46 -28.44
N THR A 584 3.51 3.89 -27.58
CA THR A 584 2.52 2.97 -26.98
C THR A 584 1.16 2.88 -27.69
N THR A 585 0.84 3.78 -28.62
CA THR A 585 -0.39 3.67 -29.44
C THR A 585 -0.16 2.89 -30.74
N GLY A 586 -1.25 2.50 -31.42
CA GLY A 586 -1.21 1.68 -32.63
C GLY A 586 -1.81 0.29 -32.42
N THR A 587 -1.87 -0.49 -33.49
CA THR A 587 -2.62 -1.75 -33.55
C THR A 587 -1.79 -2.92 -33.04
N ASP A 588 -2.29 -3.60 -32.01
CA ASP A 588 -1.81 -4.92 -31.57
C ASP A 588 -2.71 -6.00 -32.20
N PRO A 589 -2.19 -6.88 -33.08
CA PRO A 589 -2.97 -7.97 -33.68
C PRO A 589 -3.61 -8.95 -32.68
N LEU A 590 -3.15 -8.98 -31.43
CA LEU A 590 -3.70 -9.80 -30.35
C LEU A 590 -4.78 -9.09 -29.52
N ASP A 591 -4.99 -7.79 -29.73
CA ASP A 591 -6.03 -7.00 -29.06
C ASP A 591 -7.07 -6.48 -30.06
N MET A 592 -8.19 -7.21 -30.14
CA MET A 592 -9.33 -6.94 -31.02
C MET A 592 -9.94 -5.53 -30.87
N LEU A 593 -9.65 -4.78 -29.79
CA LEU A 593 -10.11 -3.41 -29.65
C LEU A 593 -9.26 -2.41 -30.45
N THR A 594 -8.04 -2.79 -30.87
CA THR A 594 -7.06 -1.88 -31.49
C THR A 594 -6.98 -1.95 -33.01
N VAL A 595 -7.87 -2.69 -33.66
CA VAL A 595 -7.83 -2.97 -35.11
C VAL A 595 -7.87 -1.72 -36.01
N ASP A 596 -8.45 -0.62 -35.53
CA ASP A 596 -8.50 0.66 -36.24
C ASP A 596 -7.35 1.64 -35.87
N ALA A 597 -6.54 1.35 -34.85
CA ALA A 597 -5.67 2.35 -34.20
C ALA A 597 -4.70 3.06 -35.16
N ASP A 598 -3.93 2.31 -35.96
CA ASP A 598 -3.01 2.89 -36.95
C ASP A 598 -3.71 3.60 -38.13
N ALA A 599 -5.02 3.42 -38.28
CA ALA A 599 -5.86 4.17 -39.24
C ALA A 599 -6.55 5.40 -38.60
N LYS A 600 -6.30 5.68 -37.31
CA LYS A 600 -6.92 6.79 -36.54
C LYS A 600 -5.91 7.69 -35.82
N ARG A 601 -4.73 7.19 -35.45
CA ARG A 601 -3.68 8.00 -34.81
C ARG A 601 -2.92 8.86 -35.84
N PRO A 602 -2.29 9.97 -35.42
CA PRO A 602 -1.27 10.63 -36.24
C PRO A 602 -0.04 9.71 -36.41
N ALA A 603 0.74 9.93 -37.46
CA ALA A 603 2.00 9.20 -37.66
C ALA A 603 3.05 9.57 -36.61
N ASP A 604 3.01 10.82 -36.12
CA ASP A 604 3.76 11.32 -34.99
C ASP A 604 2.85 12.26 -34.18
N TRP A 605 2.64 11.95 -32.89
CA TRP A 605 1.83 12.76 -31.98
C TRP A 605 2.41 14.16 -31.71
N THR A 606 3.70 14.38 -31.99
CA THR A 606 4.32 15.71 -31.85
C THR A 606 3.83 16.69 -32.92
N GLU A 607 3.33 16.22 -34.07
CA GLU A 607 2.74 17.07 -35.12
C GLU A 607 1.52 17.86 -34.59
N ALA A 608 0.83 17.32 -33.58
CA ALA A 608 -0.33 17.97 -32.95
C ALA A 608 0.04 19.13 -32.01
N LEU A 609 1.31 19.28 -31.61
CA LEU A 609 1.76 20.22 -30.57
C LEU A 609 1.95 21.65 -31.13
N GLN A 610 0.85 22.23 -31.62
CA GLN A 610 0.83 23.59 -32.18
C GLN A 610 0.37 24.61 -31.13
N LEU A 611 1.05 25.75 -31.05
CA LEU A 611 0.74 26.82 -30.08
C LEU A 611 -0.62 27.48 -30.34
N ASP A 612 -1.13 27.43 -31.57
CA ASP A 612 -2.41 27.97 -32.00
C ASP A 612 -3.52 26.90 -32.11
N ALA A 613 -3.33 25.70 -31.54
CA ALA A 613 -4.33 24.62 -31.59
C ALA A 613 -5.70 24.95 -30.95
N LEU A 614 -5.76 25.99 -30.10
CA LEU A 614 -7.00 26.55 -29.52
C LEU A 614 -7.60 27.71 -30.34
N GLN A 615 -6.91 28.23 -31.35
CA GLN A 615 -7.35 29.41 -32.09
C GLN A 615 -8.63 29.14 -32.89
N GLY A 616 -9.72 29.81 -32.50
CA GLY A 616 -11.04 29.66 -33.12
C GLY A 616 -11.80 28.41 -32.67
N LYS A 617 -11.27 27.64 -31.71
CA LYS A 617 -11.93 26.45 -31.16
C LYS A 617 -13.11 26.83 -30.27
N ARG A 618 -14.15 26.00 -30.29
CA ARG A 618 -15.39 26.21 -29.50
C ARG A 618 -15.43 25.17 -28.38
N ILE A 619 -15.28 25.62 -27.14
CA ILE A 619 -15.12 24.75 -25.96
C ILE A 619 -16.39 24.78 -25.12
N GLY A 620 -17.10 23.66 -25.07
CA GLY A 620 -18.31 23.49 -24.29
C GLY A 620 -18.04 23.38 -22.79
N TYR A 621 -18.90 23.94 -21.94
CA TYR A 621 -18.89 23.71 -20.50
C TYR A 621 -20.32 23.56 -19.96
N ILE A 622 -20.50 22.75 -18.92
CA ILE A 622 -21.79 22.56 -18.24
C ILE A 622 -21.69 23.23 -16.85
N PRO A 623 -22.43 24.31 -16.54
CA PRO A 623 -22.23 25.06 -15.29
C PRO A 623 -22.31 24.21 -14.02
N SER A 624 -23.25 23.25 -13.97
CA SER A 624 -23.41 22.36 -12.80
C SER A 624 -22.24 21.38 -12.59
N SER A 625 -21.41 21.13 -13.61
CA SER A 625 -20.22 20.26 -13.50
C SER A 625 -19.07 20.88 -12.71
N PHE A 626 -19.19 22.15 -12.32
CA PHE A 626 -18.21 22.93 -11.54
C PHE A 626 -18.72 23.31 -10.15
N VAL A 627 -19.92 22.84 -9.75
CA VAL A 627 -20.53 23.13 -8.46
C VAL A 627 -20.55 21.85 -7.62
N SER A 628 -19.74 21.81 -6.56
CA SER A 628 -19.80 20.71 -5.59
C SER A 628 -21.12 20.75 -4.81
N SER A 629 -21.71 19.58 -4.57
CA SER A 629 -22.82 19.40 -3.61
C SER A 629 -22.33 18.96 -2.23
N PHE A 630 -21.02 18.97 -2.01
CA PHE A 630 -20.33 18.44 -0.84
C PHE A 630 -19.50 19.52 -0.12
N ALA A 631 -18.68 20.26 -0.87
CA ALA A 631 -17.78 21.28 -0.35
C ALA A 631 -18.12 22.69 -0.85
N ASP A 632 -17.75 23.69 -0.04
CA ASP A 632 -17.93 25.13 -0.30
C ASP A 632 -16.59 25.90 -0.36
N ASP A 633 -15.48 25.19 -0.59
CA ASP A 633 -14.11 25.73 -0.67
C ASP A 633 -13.79 26.56 -1.93
N GLY A 634 -14.69 26.57 -2.92
CA GLY A 634 -14.57 27.37 -4.15
C GLY A 634 -13.68 26.77 -5.25
N THR A 635 -13.14 25.55 -5.09
CA THR A 635 -12.25 24.91 -6.07
C THR A 635 -12.85 24.83 -7.48
N GLY A 636 -14.12 24.44 -7.59
CA GLY A 636 -14.79 24.37 -8.90
C GLY A 636 -14.93 25.73 -9.60
N GLN A 637 -15.18 26.81 -8.84
CA GLN A 637 -15.18 28.18 -9.37
C GLN A 637 -13.79 28.61 -9.82
N ALA A 638 -12.75 28.29 -9.06
CA ALA A 638 -11.36 28.60 -9.43
C ALA A 638 -10.92 27.93 -10.76
N VAL A 639 -11.55 26.80 -11.14
CA VAL A 639 -11.38 26.22 -12.48
C VAL A 639 -12.16 27.00 -13.55
N MET A 640 -13.40 27.43 -13.27
CA MET A 640 -14.17 28.26 -14.21
C MET A 640 -13.50 29.62 -14.48
N ASP A 641 -12.91 30.24 -13.46
CA ASP A 641 -12.17 31.50 -13.60
C ASP A 641 -11.00 31.38 -14.59
N LYS A 642 -10.44 30.17 -14.73
CA LYS A 642 -9.38 29.83 -15.69
C LYS A 642 -9.87 29.56 -17.11
N PHE A 643 -11.17 29.61 -17.41
CA PHE A 643 -11.65 29.65 -18.80
C PHE A 643 -11.10 30.87 -19.56
N SER A 644 -10.80 31.96 -18.85
CA SER A 644 -10.10 33.13 -19.41
C SER A 644 -8.76 32.80 -20.10
N GLU A 645 -8.09 31.71 -19.72
CA GLU A 645 -6.87 31.23 -20.39
C GLU A 645 -7.17 30.58 -21.75
N LEU A 646 -8.28 29.82 -21.85
CA LEU A 646 -8.75 29.26 -23.13
C LEU A 646 -9.15 30.39 -24.10
N GLU A 647 -9.85 31.41 -23.59
CA GLU A 647 -10.23 32.59 -24.38
C GLU A 647 -8.99 33.41 -24.81
N ALA A 648 -7.99 33.55 -23.94
CA ALA A 648 -6.71 34.19 -24.28
C ALA A 648 -5.92 33.42 -25.35
N ALA A 649 -6.00 32.08 -25.35
CA ALA A 649 -5.47 31.20 -26.40
C ALA A 649 -6.35 31.17 -27.68
N GLY A 650 -7.37 32.03 -27.76
CA GLY A 650 -8.18 32.25 -28.96
C GLY A 650 -9.40 31.34 -29.11
N ALA A 651 -9.76 30.56 -28.08
CA ALA A 651 -10.98 29.77 -28.07
C ALA A 651 -12.23 30.59 -27.72
N THR A 652 -13.41 29.99 -27.82
CA THR A 652 -14.71 30.56 -27.43
C THR A 652 -15.43 29.59 -26.51
N MET A 653 -15.79 30.03 -25.30
CA MET A 653 -16.57 29.20 -24.37
C MET A 653 -18.04 29.13 -24.78
N VAL A 654 -18.65 27.95 -24.61
CA VAL A 654 -20.05 27.67 -25.00
C VAL A 654 -20.76 26.98 -23.84
N GLU A 655 -21.84 27.57 -23.33
CA GLU A 655 -22.64 26.94 -22.28
C GLU A 655 -23.50 25.79 -22.86
N MET A 656 -23.42 24.62 -22.23
CA MET A 656 -24.11 23.39 -22.62
C MET A 656 -25.10 22.94 -21.54
N SER A 657 -26.18 22.27 -21.98
CA SER A 657 -27.00 21.47 -21.07
C SER A 657 -26.33 20.13 -20.74
N ALA A 658 -26.83 19.43 -19.72
CA ALA A 658 -26.33 18.12 -19.34
C ALA A 658 -26.40 17.10 -20.51
N PRO A 659 -25.44 16.16 -20.61
CA PRO A 659 -25.36 15.23 -21.72
C PRO A 659 -26.53 14.25 -21.78
N PRO A 660 -26.84 13.71 -22.97
CA PRO A 660 -27.91 12.73 -23.14
C PRO A 660 -27.67 11.46 -22.31
N SER A 661 -28.76 10.80 -21.93
CA SER A 661 -28.71 9.50 -21.25
C SER A 661 -27.97 8.46 -22.10
N ALA A 662 -27.16 7.62 -21.45
CA ALA A 662 -26.53 6.48 -22.10
C ALA A 662 -27.55 5.60 -22.84
N PRO A 663 -27.18 4.99 -23.98
CA PRO A 663 -28.02 3.99 -24.63
C PRO A 663 -28.26 2.79 -23.70
N GLN A 664 -29.24 1.94 -24.01
CA GLN A 664 -29.54 0.77 -23.19
C GLN A 664 -28.37 -0.22 -23.22
N ARG A 665 -27.63 -0.33 -22.10
CA ARG A 665 -26.57 -1.33 -21.94
C ARG A 665 -27.15 -2.74 -22.11
N PRO A 666 -26.55 -3.63 -22.93
CA PRO A 666 -27.05 -4.99 -23.11
C PRO A 666 -27.07 -5.79 -21.79
N SER A 667 -27.91 -6.83 -21.74
CA SER A 667 -27.87 -7.84 -20.68
C SER A 667 -26.59 -8.68 -20.76
N GLY A 668 -26.19 -9.29 -19.64
CA GLY A 668 -25.08 -10.27 -19.60
C GLY A 668 -23.66 -9.68 -19.55
N ILE A 669 -23.48 -8.39 -19.89
CA ILE A 669 -22.15 -7.77 -19.97
C ILE A 669 -21.42 -7.76 -18.60
N ASN A 670 -20.41 -8.61 -18.48
CA ASN A 670 -19.55 -8.77 -17.32
C ASN A 670 -18.07 -8.53 -17.67
N GLY A 671 -17.73 -7.27 -17.97
CA GLY A 671 -16.39 -6.86 -18.39
C GLY A 671 -15.28 -7.13 -17.36
N SER A 672 -15.62 -7.36 -16.08
CA SER A 672 -14.62 -7.72 -15.05
C SER A 672 -14.18 -9.18 -15.22
N THR A 673 -15.12 -10.13 -15.30
CA THR A 673 -14.80 -11.54 -15.56
C THR A 673 -14.27 -11.76 -16.98
N GLU A 674 -14.82 -11.07 -18.00
CA GLU A 674 -14.29 -11.13 -19.37
C GLU A 674 -12.84 -10.62 -19.46
N GLY A 675 -12.51 -9.55 -18.73
CA GLY A 675 -11.15 -9.05 -18.62
C GLY A 675 -10.24 -10.08 -17.95
N TRP A 676 -10.58 -10.55 -16.75
CA TRP A 676 -9.74 -11.48 -16.01
C TRP A 676 -9.52 -12.81 -16.74
N ALA A 677 -10.53 -13.30 -17.48
CA ALA A 677 -10.35 -14.45 -18.36
C ALA A 677 -9.30 -14.18 -19.45
N ARG A 678 -9.42 -13.05 -20.19
CA ARG A 678 -8.45 -12.67 -21.23
C ARG A 678 -7.03 -12.46 -20.70
N TYR A 679 -6.88 -11.90 -19.51
CA TYR A 679 -5.57 -11.67 -18.90
C TYR A 679 -4.92 -13.01 -18.49
N ILE A 680 -5.67 -13.88 -17.81
CA ILE A 680 -5.16 -15.20 -17.39
C ILE A 680 -4.87 -16.10 -18.60
N GLU A 681 -5.62 -15.96 -19.70
CA GLU A 681 -5.34 -16.65 -20.98
C GLU A 681 -4.01 -16.26 -21.65
N LEU A 682 -3.30 -15.22 -21.17
CA LEU A 682 -1.93 -14.87 -21.58
C LEU A 682 -0.85 -15.63 -20.78
N HIS A 683 -1.22 -16.37 -19.73
CA HIS A 683 -0.31 -16.89 -18.71
C HIS A 683 -0.62 -18.36 -18.39
N ASP A 684 0.22 -19.26 -18.90
CA ASP A 684 0.17 -20.70 -18.67
C ASP A 684 0.46 -21.12 -17.22
N ASP A 685 1.03 -20.21 -16.42
CA ASP A 685 1.44 -20.42 -15.02
C ASP A 685 0.80 -19.45 -14.01
N PHE A 686 -0.34 -18.84 -14.35
CA PHE A 686 -1.01 -17.90 -13.44
C PHE A 686 -1.42 -18.58 -12.11
N PRO A 687 -1.22 -17.97 -10.93
CA PRO A 687 -1.36 -18.69 -9.65
C PRO A 687 -2.82 -19.03 -9.24
N TYR A 688 -3.83 -18.62 -10.00
CA TYR A 688 -5.25 -18.77 -9.67
C TYR A 688 -6.08 -19.24 -10.87
N GLU A 689 -7.05 -20.14 -10.61
CA GLU A 689 -7.95 -20.71 -11.63
C GLU A 689 -8.72 -19.66 -12.44
N ASN A 690 -9.02 -18.50 -11.84
CA ASN A 690 -9.75 -17.38 -12.45
C ASN A 690 -9.69 -16.13 -11.54
N GLY A 691 -10.10 -14.98 -12.07
CA GLY A 691 -10.17 -13.72 -11.32
C GLY A 691 -11.14 -13.73 -10.13
N ASP A 692 -12.18 -14.57 -10.14
CA ASP A 692 -13.12 -14.67 -9.00
C ASP A 692 -12.49 -15.40 -7.81
N ARG A 693 -11.55 -16.32 -8.04
CA ARG A 693 -10.68 -16.91 -7.01
C ARG A 693 -9.68 -15.91 -6.46
N LEU A 694 -8.94 -15.24 -7.36
CA LEU A 694 -7.91 -14.26 -7.00
C LEU A 694 -8.48 -13.18 -6.07
N LEU A 695 -9.56 -12.54 -6.51
CA LEU A 695 -10.18 -11.42 -5.79
C LEU A 695 -10.93 -11.85 -4.52
N ALA A 696 -11.06 -13.15 -4.26
CA ALA A 696 -11.61 -13.70 -3.04
C ALA A 696 -10.54 -14.23 -2.05
N SER A 697 -9.25 -14.20 -2.41
CA SER A 697 -8.18 -14.63 -1.51
C SER A 697 -8.14 -13.77 -0.24
N ASP A 698 -7.88 -14.44 0.87
CA ASP A 698 -7.54 -13.92 2.19
C ASP A 698 -6.28 -13.03 2.23
N LYS A 699 -5.48 -13.01 1.16
CA LYS A 699 -4.35 -12.10 0.97
C LYS A 699 -4.71 -10.75 0.32
N VAL A 700 -5.96 -10.58 -0.13
CA VAL A 700 -6.48 -9.32 -0.67
C VAL A 700 -6.86 -8.40 0.50
N LEU A 701 -6.64 -7.09 0.40
CA LEU A 701 -7.05 -6.15 1.46
C LEU A 701 -8.53 -6.32 1.79
N SER A 702 -8.90 -6.37 3.07
CA SER A 702 -10.24 -6.81 3.51
C SER A 702 -11.41 -5.94 3.01
N TYR A 703 -11.15 -4.71 2.56
CA TYR A 703 -12.12 -3.81 1.92
C TYR A 703 -12.15 -3.90 0.39
N ASN A 704 -11.20 -4.59 -0.24
CA ASN A 704 -11.21 -4.95 -1.67
C ASN A 704 -11.66 -6.41 -1.92
N GLN A 705 -11.47 -7.30 -0.93
CA GLN A 705 -11.81 -8.72 -1.01
C GLN A 705 -13.28 -8.92 -1.40
N ARG A 706 -13.51 -9.81 -2.36
CA ARG A 706 -14.84 -10.15 -2.91
C ARG A 706 -15.29 -11.50 -2.37
N ASN A 707 -16.59 -11.68 -2.14
CA ASN A 707 -17.13 -13.02 -1.89
C ASN A 707 -16.88 -13.91 -3.11
N TYR A 708 -16.36 -15.13 -2.90
CA TYR A 708 -16.21 -16.07 -4.01
C TYR A 708 -17.58 -16.40 -4.61
N THR A 709 -17.73 -16.14 -5.90
CA THR A 709 -18.88 -16.54 -6.71
C THR A 709 -18.37 -16.65 -8.13
N GLU A 710 -18.30 -17.88 -8.63
CA GLU A 710 -17.83 -18.18 -9.98
C GLU A 710 -18.81 -17.61 -11.01
N ARG A 711 -18.33 -16.70 -11.87
CA ARG A 711 -19.14 -16.06 -12.90
C ARG A 711 -18.75 -16.57 -14.28
N PRO A 712 -19.72 -16.80 -15.19
CA PRO A 712 -19.40 -17.15 -16.56
C PRO A 712 -18.71 -15.99 -17.29
N ARG A 713 -17.83 -16.36 -18.22
CA ARG A 713 -17.27 -15.47 -19.24
C ARG A 713 -18.37 -14.98 -20.19
N MET A 714 -18.17 -13.83 -20.84
CA MET A 714 -19.10 -13.33 -21.86
C MET A 714 -19.04 -14.20 -23.12
N THR A 715 -20.21 -14.46 -23.74
CA THR A 715 -20.29 -15.10 -25.07
C THR A 715 -19.80 -14.16 -26.17
N GLU A 716 -19.42 -14.69 -27.33
CA GLU A 716 -19.08 -13.89 -28.53
C GLU A 716 -20.18 -12.88 -28.88
N SER A 717 -21.45 -13.25 -28.72
CA SER A 717 -22.61 -12.36 -28.91
C SER A 717 -22.68 -11.23 -27.90
N GLU A 718 -22.28 -11.44 -26.64
CA GLU A 718 -22.26 -10.39 -25.61
C GLU A 718 -21.03 -9.49 -25.76
N VAL A 719 -19.89 -10.05 -26.18
CA VAL A 719 -18.67 -9.32 -26.58
C VAL A 719 -18.99 -8.36 -27.73
N GLN A 720 -19.59 -8.86 -28.81
CA GLN A 720 -19.99 -8.06 -29.97
C GLN A 720 -21.03 -6.99 -29.59
N ALA A 721 -22.08 -7.36 -28.85
CA ALA A 721 -23.10 -6.42 -28.40
C ALA A 721 -22.54 -5.32 -27.48
N TYR A 722 -21.48 -5.60 -26.71
CA TYR A 722 -20.81 -4.57 -25.91
C TYR A 722 -19.96 -3.62 -26.76
N ILE A 723 -19.24 -4.11 -27.77
CA ILE A 723 -18.50 -3.27 -28.73
C ILE A 723 -19.49 -2.35 -29.48
N GLU A 724 -20.63 -2.89 -29.94
CA GLU A 724 -21.70 -2.12 -30.58
C GLU A 724 -22.28 -1.06 -29.63
N TYR A 725 -22.53 -1.41 -28.36
CA TYR A 725 -23.00 -0.48 -27.33
C TYR A 725 -22.00 0.67 -27.08
N ARG A 726 -20.70 0.38 -26.93
CA ARG A 726 -19.66 1.42 -26.75
C ARG A 726 -19.57 2.32 -27.98
N THR A 727 -19.65 1.74 -29.18
CA THR A 727 -19.63 2.48 -30.45
C THR A 727 -20.84 3.40 -30.59
N ALA A 728 -22.05 2.90 -30.29
CA ALA A 728 -23.28 3.69 -30.30
C ALA A 728 -23.24 4.83 -29.26
N TYR A 729 -22.65 4.62 -28.08
CA TYR A 729 -22.55 5.67 -27.07
C TYR A 729 -21.58 6.80 -27.50
N LYS A 730 -20.46 6.46 -28.15
CA LYS A 730 -19.54 7.45 -28.76
C LYS A 730 -20.27 8.34 -29.78
N GLU A 731 -21.11 7.76 -30.63
CA GLU A 731 -21.92 8.51 -31.61
C GLU A 731 -23.01 9.38 -30.95
N VAL A 732 -23.67 8.90 -29.88
CA VAL A 732 -24.65 9.70 -29.11
C VAL A 732 -24.00 10.96 -28.50
N ILE A 733 -22.79 10.86 -27.95
CA ILE A 733 -22.08 12.04 -27.42
C ILE A 733 -21.56 12.93 -28.54
N LYS A 734 -21.11 12.37 -29.66
CA LYS A 734 -20.74 13.15 -30.86
C LYS A 734 -21.92 14.04 -31.32
N GLN A 735 -23.12 13.48 -31.42
CA GLN A 735 -24.31 14.23 -31.85
C GLN A 735 -24.67 15.38 -30.89
N TRP A 736 -24.48 15.19 -29.58
CA TRP A 736 -24.65 16.25 -28.58
C TRP A 736 -23.57 17.34 -28.67
N MET A 737 -22.31 16.98 -28.96
CA MET A 737 -21.26 17.98 -29.24
C MET A 737 -21.51 18.75 -30.55
N ASP A 738 -22.11 18.09 -31.54
CA ASP A 738 -22.48 18.71 -32.81
C ASP A 738 -23.71 19.64 -32.67
N GLU A 739 -24.67 19.34 -31.78
CA GLU A 739 -25.84 20.20 -31.49
C GLU A 739 -25.44 21.57 -30.94
N TYR A 740 -24.40 21.62 -30.10
CA TYR A 740 -23.84 22.84 -29.53
C TYR A 740 -22.74 23.48 -30.39
N ASP A 741 -22.34 22.85 -31.49
CA ASP A 741 -21.23 23.26 -32.35
C ASP A 741 -19.94 23.50 -31.54
N VAL A 742 -19.49 22.49 -30.78
CA VAL A 742 -18.27 22.55 -29.95
C VAL A 742 -17.22 21.55 -30.42
N ASP A 743 -15.95 21.91 -30.45
CA ASP A 743 -14.83 20.99 -30.74
C ASP A 743 -14.59 20.01 -29.58
N SER A 744 -14.59 20.53 -28.36
CA SER A 744 -14.27 19.81 -27.11
C SER A 744 -15.18 20.28 -25.98
N VAL A 745 -15.36 19.48 -24.93
CA VAL A 745 -16.02 19.87 -23.68
C VAL A 745 -14.99 19.94 -22.55
N VAL A 746 -15.02 20.99 -21.73
CA VAL A 746 -14.17 21.13 -20.55
C VAL A 746 -14.89 20.72 -19.27
N TYR A 747 -14.20 19.95 -18.43
CA TYR A 747 -14.60 19.60 -17.08
C TYR A 747 -13.49 19.98 -16.09
N ALA A 748 -13.83 20.22 -14.83
CA ALA A 748 -12.83 20.34 -13.78
C ALA A 748 -12.16 19.00 -13.47
N GLY A 749 -10.90 19.05 -13.02
CA GLY A 749 -10.20 17.92 -12.42
C GLY A 749 -10.84 17.51 -11.08
N PHE A 750 -10.91 18.46 -10.15
CA PHE A 750 -11.62 18.36 -8.87
C PHE A 750 -12.57 19.56 -8.70
N ILE A 751 -13.61 19.41 -7.89
CA ILE A 751 -14.53 20.51 -7.51
C ILE A 751 -14.52 20.79 -5.99
N SER A 752 -13.59 20.18 -5.26
CA SER A 752 -13.22 20.49 -3.87
C SER A 752 -11.70 20.49 -3.70
N ASP A 753 -11.25 20.90 -2.51
CA ASP A 753 -9.90 20.70 -2.00
C ASP A 753 -9.49 19.20 -1.94
N VAL A 754 -8.19 18.96 -1.72
CA VAL A 754 -7.57 17.62 -1.59
C VAL A 754 -7.51 17.19 -0.12
N TYR A 755 -8.02 15.99 0.18
CA TYR A 755 -8.18 15.51 1.56
C TYR A 755 -7.01 14.66 2.10
N ASN A 756 -6.97 14.46 3.43
CA ASN A 756 -5.95 13.68 4.14
C ASN A 756 -5.95 12.20 3.73
N ASN A 757 -4.81 11.53 3.88
CA ASN A 757 -4.61 10.16 3.39
C ASN A 757 -5.11 9.05 4.35
N ASP A 758 -5.80 9.41 5.44
CA ASP A 758 -6.14 8.49 6.55
C ASP A 758 -7.65 8.32 6.81
N GLY A 759 -8.53 8.84 5.95
CA GLY A 759 -9.97 8.57 5.99
C GLY A 759 -10.36 7.31 5.20
N ALA A 760 -11.44 6.62 5.59
CA ALA A 760 -12.00 5.52 4.78
C ALA A 760 -12.90 5.99 3.62
N THR A 761 -13.56 7.13 3.79
CA THR A 761 -14.69 7.55 2.95
C THR A 761 -14.24 8.26 1.68
N SER A 762 -14.70 7.82 0.50
CA SER A 762 -14.24 8.32 -0.80
C SER A 762 -14.41 9.84 -1.02
N GLN A 763 -15.39 10.45 -0.36
CA GLN A 763 -15.66 11.88 -0.36
C GLN A 763 -14.51 12.66 0.31
N LEU A 764 -13.91 12.09 1.35
CA LEU A 764 -12.67 12.57 1.98
C LEU A 764 -11.43 12.13 1.19
N SER A 765 -11.47 12.35 -0.13
CA SER A 765 -10.28 12.33 -1.01
C SER A 765 -10.29 13.55 -1.94
N SER A 766 -11.40 13.74 -2.66
CA SER A 766 -11.83 14.97 -3.36
C SER A 766 -13.23 14.75 -3.93
N ASP A 767 -14.08 15.77 -4.00
CA ASP A 767 -15.26 15.74 -4.85
C ASP A 767 -14.86 15.81 -6.34
N ARG A 768 -15.43 14.86 -7.08
CA ARG A 768 -15.18 14.57 -8.50
C ARG A 768 -16.50 14.33 -9.25
N ALA A 769 -17.64 14.73 -8.69
CA ALA A 769 -18.98 14.56 -9.26
C ALA A 769 -19.27 15.46 -10.49
N THR A 770 -18.25 15.77 -11.30
CA THR A 770 -18.32 16.66 -12.47
C THR A 770 -19.14 16.11 -13.63
N GLY A 771 -19.50 14.82 -13.61
CA GLY A 771 -20.21 14.17 -14.71
C GLY A 771 -19.36 13.97 -15.98
N VAL A 772 -18.03 13.99 -15.85
CA VAL A 772 -17.09 13.80 -16.97
C VAL A 772 -17.32 12.47 -17.71
N LEU A 773 -17.41 12.54 -19.03
CA LEU A 773 -17.84 11.42 -19.90
C LEU A 773 -16.72 10.45 -20.31
N THR A 774 -15.45 10.81 -20.04
CA THR A 774 -14.21 10.19 -20.53
C THR A 774 -14.26 8.65 -20.65
N SER A 775 -14.34 7.91 -19.54
CA SER A 775 -14.22 6.44 -19.51
C SER A 775 -15.54 5.70 -19.67
N ASN A 776 -16.66 6.30 -19.28
CA ASN A 776 -17.99 5.70 -19.45
C ASN A 776 -18.44 5.65 -20.92
N VAL A 777 -17.83 6.47 -21.78
CA VAL A 777 -18.07 6.51 -23.24
C VAL A 777 -16.87 6.04 -24.04
N GLY A 778 -15.65 6.29 -23.55
CA GLY A 778 -14.40 5.89 -24.21
C GLY A 778 -13.83 6.95 -25.13
N LEU A 779 -13.81 8.21 -24.67
CA LEU A 779 -13.46 9.41 -25.42
C LEU A 779 -12.05 9.90 -25.10
N PRO A 780 -11.36 10.58 -26.04
CA PRO A 780 -10.06 11.15 -25.76
C PRO A 780 -10.18 12.28 -24.74
N THR A 781 -9.20 12.37 -23.85
CA THR A 781 -9.18 13.32 -22.73
C THR A 781 -7.74 13.67 -22.38
N VAL A 782 -7.37 14.94 -22.54
CA VAL A 782 -6.13 15.49 -21.99
C VAL A 782 -6.43 16.21 -20.67
N VAL A 783 -5.52 16.09 -19.72
CA VAL A 783 -5.62 16.73 -18.40
C VAL A 783 -4.47 17.72 -18.26
N VAL A 784 -4.75 18.98 -17.94
CA VAL A 784 -3.74 20.05 -17.91
C VAL A 784 -3.88 20.87 -16.62
N PRO A 785 -2.82 21.04 -15.80
CA PRO A 785 -2.80 21.97 -14.68
C PRO A 785 -3.01 23.42 -15.13
N VAL A 786 -3.92 24.15 -14.48
CA VAL A 786 -4.27 25.54 -14.83
C VAL A 786 -4.08 26.55 -13.70
N GLY A 787 -3.80 26.10 -12.48
CA GLY A 787 -3.57 26.98 -11.32
C GLY A 787 -3.64 26.24 -9.99
N VAL A 788 -4.05 26.97 -8.95
CA VAL A 788 -4.37 26.43 -7.63
C VAL A 788 -5.77 26.83 -7.15
N SER A 789 -6.36 26.03 -6.27
CA SER A 789 -7.58 26.37 -5.50
C SER A 789 -7.29 27.52 -4.52
N PRO A 790 -8.33 28.13 -3.89
CA PRO A 790 -8.13 29.12 -2.82
C PRO A 790 -7.28 28.61 -1.64
N SER A 791 -7.21 27.28 -1.43
CA SER A 791 -6.40 26.62 -0.40
C SER A 791 -4.98 26.23 -0.88
N GLY A 792 -4.61 26.54 -2.14
CA GLY A 792 -3.28 26.25 -2.70
C GLY A 792 -3.10 24.87 -3.33
N TYR A 793 -4.16 24.05 -3.43
CA TYR A 793 -4.07 22.73 -4.08
C TYR A 793 -4.14 22.85 -5.61
N SER A 794 -3.37 22.03 -6.32
CA SER A 794 -3.31 21.98 -7.79
C SER A 794 -4.70 21.78 -8.42
N ILE A 795 -5.11 22.69 -9.32
CA ILE A 795 -6.33 22.56 -10.13
C ILE A 795 -5.99 22.38 -11.60
N ALA A 796 -6.86 21.64 -12.30
CA ALA A 796 -6.66 21.24 -13.69
C ALA A 796 -7.97 21.25 -14.46
N MET A 797 -7.85 21.36 -15.79
CA MET A 797 -8.94 21.11 -16.73
C MET A 797 -8.78 19.75 -17.38
N GLN A 798 -9.92 19.11 -17.66
CA GLN A 798 -10.03 17.93 -18.53
C GLN A 798 -10.70 18.38 -19.83
N LEU A 799 -9.98 18.37 -20.95
CA LEU A 799 -10.56 18.65 -22.28
C LEU A 799 -10.93 17.30 -22.92
N VAL A 800 -12.24 17.08 -23.14
CA VAL A 800 -12.83 15.83 -23.66
C VAL A 800 -13.32 16.04 -25.08
N GLY A 801 -12.81 15.25 -26.03
CA GLY A 801 -13.16 15.35 -27.44
C GLY A 801 -14.16 14.31 -27.94
N ARG A 802 -14.39 14.34 -29.25
CA ARG A 802 -15.06 13.26 -29.99
C ARG A 802 -14.14 12.04 -30.08
N ALA A 803 -14.71 10.84 -30.19
CA ALA A 803 -13.94 9.64 -30.48
C ALA A 803 -13.15 9.80 -31.79
N TRP A 804 -11.87 9.43 -31.76
CA TRP A 804 -10.89 9.56 -32.85
C TRP A 804 -10.48 11.00 -33.21
N ASP A 805 -10.79 11.99 -32.37
CA ASP A 805 -10.28 13.37 -32.47
C ASP A 805 -9.02 13.58 -31.58
N ASP A 806 -8.41 12.48 -31.14
CA ASP A 806 -7.36 12.39 -30.12
C ASP A 806 -6.21 13.39 -30.32
N ALA A 807 -5.72 13.55 -31.55
CA ALA A 807 -4.62 14.45 -31.87
C ALA A 807 -5.00 15.92 -31.63
N ASN A 808 -6.20 16.35 -32.06
CA ASN A 808 -6.66 17.72 -31.82
C ASN A 808 -6.81 18.01 -30.32
N ILE A 809 -7.26 17.03 -29.54
CA ILE A 809 -7.39 17.16 -28.08
C ILE A 809 -6.01 17.26 -27.40
N LEU A 810 -5.03 16.45 -27.81
CA LEU A 810 -3.65 16.58 -27.31
C LEU A 810 -3.06 17.96 -27.66
N GLY A 811 -3.29 18.46 -28.87
CA GLY A 811 -2.87 19.79 -29.31
C GLY A 811 -3.53 20.94 -28.52
N MET A 812 -4.84 20.87 -28.27
CA MET A 812 -5.53 21.84 -27.40
C MET A 812 -4.97 21.81 -25.97
N GLY A 813 -4.62 20.63 -25.45
CA GLY A 813 -3.95 20.49 -24.16
C GLY A 813 -2.57 21.14 -24.13
N TYR A 814 -1.78 20.98 -25.20
CA TYR A 814 -0.48 21.63 -25.33
C TYR A 814 -0.60 23.16 -25.41
N ALA A 815 -1.54 23.69 -26.20
CA ALA A 815 -1.78 25.13 -26.26
C ALA A 815 -2.20 25.69 -24.89
N LEU A 816 -3.08 24.99 -24.15
CA LEU A 816 -3.46 25.35 -22.78
C LEU A 816 -2.27 25.29 -21.80
N GLU A 817 -1.44 24.25 -21.87
CA GLU A 817 -0.22 24.13 -21.06
C GLU A 817 0.75 25.29 -21.32
N GLN A 818 0.98 25.64 -22.59
CA GLN A 818 1.90 26.70 -22.97
C GLN A 818 1.36 28.11 -22.66
N GLN A 819 0.04 28.26 -22.55
CA GLN A 819 -0.62 29.45 -22.02
C GLN A 819 -0.48 29.56 -20.49
N THR A 820 -0.79 28.51 -19.72
CA THR A 820 -0.88 28.59 -18.25
C THR A 820 0.46 28.39 -17.53
N LYS A 821 1.26 27.41 -17.97
CA LYS A 821 2.51 26.93 -17.35
C LYS A 821 2.39 26.68 -15.83
N ALA A 822 1.19 26.32 -15.37
CA ALA A 822 0.80 26.33 -13.97
C ALA A 822 1.22 25.09 -13.16
N ARG A 823 2.25 24.36 -13.62
CA ARG A 823 2.69 23.10 -13.02
C ARG A 823 3.46 23.32 -11.72
N LEU A 824 3.06 22.66 -10.64
CA LEU A 824 3.72 22.79 -9.34
C LEU A 824 4.98 21.92 -9.21
N LEU A 825 5.89 22.35 -8.32
CA LEU A 825 7.05 21.59 -7.88
C LEU A 825 6.88 21.20 -6.41
N THR A 826 7.37 20.02 -6.04
CA THR A 826 7.46 19.64 -4.62
C THR A 826 8.63 20.35 -3.95
N GLN A 827 8.37 20.89 -2.76
CA GLN A 827 9.40 21.33 -1.81
C GLN A 827 9.90 20.19 -0.90
N PHE A 828 9.20 19.06 -0.90
CA PHE A 828 9.40 17.92 -0.01
C PHE A 828 10.34 16.83 -0.58
N ALA A 829 10.72 16.95 -1.85
CA ALA A 829 11.81 16.18 -2.46
C ALA A 829 12.78 17.13 -3.22
N PRO A 830 13.53 18.00 -2.52
CA PRO A 830 14.42 18.99 -3.14
C PRO A 830 15.60 18.32 -3.90
N ALA A 831 16.44 19.13 -4.57
CA ALA A 831 17.64 18.63 -5.23
C ALA A 831 18.61 17.98 -4.22
N LEU A 832 19.25 16.87 -4.61
CA LEU A 832 20.26 16.19 -3.79
C LEU A 832 21.61 16.88 -3.93
N THR A 833 22.42 16.86 -2.87
CA THR A 833 23.80 17.40 -2.93
C THR A 833 24.71 16.41 -3.64
N TYR A 834 25.27 16.78 -4.80
CA TYR A 834 26.27 15.94 -5.47
C TYR A 834 27.54 15.79 -4.62
N VAL A 835 28.00 14.55 -4.45
CA VAL A 835 29.25 14.21 -3.74
C VAL A 835 30.10 13.30 -4.62
N ASP A 836 31.18 13.85 -5.17
CA ASP A 836 32.14 13.09 -5.98
C ASP A 836 32.78 11.94 -5.18
N GLY A 837 33.04 10.82 -5.85
CA GLY A 837 33.54 9.59 -5.25
C GLY A 837 32.61 8.90 -4.25
N SER A 838 31.36 9.35 -4.07
CA SER A 838 30.38 8.65 -3.25
C SER A 838 30.00 7.29 -3.87
N ALA A 839 29.85 6.27 -3.02
CA ALA A 839 29.43 4.95 -3.47
C ALA A 839 27.98 5.03 -4.00
N PRO A 840 27.68 4.49 -5.20
CA PRO A 840 26.34 4.57 -5.77
C PRO A 840 25.29 3.93 -4.87
N THR A 841 24.19 4.65 -4.61
CA THR A 841 23.04 4.08 -3.92
C THR A 841 22.26 3.17 -4.87
N ASN A 842 22.09 1.90 -4.47
CA ASN A 842 21.25 0.92 -5.16
C ASN A 842 20.02 0.63 -4.27
N PRO A 843 18.81 1.08 -4.64
CA PRO A 843 17.60 0.83 -3.85
C PRO A 843 17.36 -0.65 -3.53
N GLY A 844 17.52 -1.54 -4.53
CA GLY A 844 17.32 -2.99 -4.37
C GLY A 844 18.39 -3.74 -3.57
N GLY A 845 19.42 -3.05 -3.04
CA GLY A 845 20.51 -3.67 -2.27
C GLY A 845 20.49 -3.37 -0.76
N GLY A 846 19.52 -2.58 -0.27
CA GLY A 846 19.50 -2.09 1.10
C GLY A 846 18.46 -2.80 1.98
N ASN A 847 18.88 -3.31 3.14
CA ASN A 847 17.97 -3.84 4.17
C ASN A 847 17.24 -2.69 4.90
N GLY A 848 16.32 -2.04 4.21
CA GLY A 848 15.78 -0.71 4.55
C GLY A 848 14.27 -0.66 4.79
N GLY A 849 13.67 -1.71 5.36
CA GLY A 849 12.28 -1.73 5.83
C GLY A 849 11.17 -1.74 4.77
N GLY A 850 11.48 -1.39 3.52
CA GLY A 850 10.56 -1.52 2.39
C GLY A 850 10.25 -3.00 2.11
N THR A 851 8.97 -3.34 2.04
CA THR A 851 8.46 -4.71 1.90
C THR A 851 8.48 -5.18 0.44
N THR A 852 9.64 -5.07 -0.21
CA THR A 852 9.86 -5.53 -1.59
C THR A 852 9.53 -7.02 -1.75
N PRO A 853 8.72 -7.43 -2.75
CA PRO A 853 8.59 -8.83 -3.11
C PRO A 853 9.98 -9.40 -3.45
N PRO A 854 10.44 -10.49 -2.80
CA PRO A 854 11.79 -11.01 -3.01
C PRO A 854 11.93 -11.59 -4.43
N PRO A 855 13.02 -11.27 -5.17
CA PRO A 855 13.34 -11.94 -6.42
C PRO A 855 13.58 -13.43 -6.22
N SER A 856 13.29 -14.25 -7.24
CA SER A 856 13.85 -15.60 -7.31
C SER A 856 15.37 -15.51 -7.47
N GLY A 857 16.12 -16.22 -6.61
CA GLY A 857 17.52 -15.90 -6.30
C GLY A 857 18.53 -16.13 -7.42
N GLY A 858 18.77 -15.11 -8.26
CA GLY A 858 19.87 -15.05 -9.22
C GLY A 858 21.22 -14.72 -8.53
N ASN A 859 22.08 -15.72 -8.35
CA ASN A 859 23.34 -15.57 -7.61
C ASN A 859 24.46 -14.99 -8.48
N ASN A 860 24.95 -13.78 -8.16
CA ASN A 860 26.03 -13.12 -8.91
C ASN A 860 27.16 -12.62 -7.97
N GLY A 861 28.12 -13.51 -7.67
CA GLY A 861 29.20 -13.28 -6.70
C GLY A 861 30.58 -13.05 -7.33
N GLY A 862 30.92 -11.79 -7.61
CA GLY A 862 32.25 -11.40 -8.10
C GLY A 862 33.27 -11.23 -6.95
N GLY A 863 34.31 -12.07 -6.90
CA GLY A 863 35.43 -11.97 -5.94
C GLY A 863 36.79 -11.88 -6.65
N SER A 864 37.62 -10.90 -6.30
CA SER A 864 38.87 -10.59 -7.00
C SER A 864 40.13 -11.09 -6.28
N THR A 865 41.19 -11.41 -7.03
CA THR A 865 42.58 -11.56 -6.53
C THR A 865 43.61 -11.45 -7.69
N PRO A 866 44.88 -11.06 -7.43
CA PRO A 866 45.88 -10.71 -8.46
C PRO A 866 46.77 -11.90 -8.92
N PRO A 867 47.60 -11.74 -9.98
CA PRO A 867 48.12 -12.86 -10.79
C PRO A 867 49.53 -13.37 -10.41
N PRO A 868 49.93 -14.52 -10.98
CA PRO A 868 51.32 -14.73 -11.36
C PRO A 868 51.55 -15.34 -12.77
N SER A 869 52.37 -14.64 -13.57
CA SER A 869 53.38 -15.15 -14.54
C SER A 869 53.12 -16.37 -15.46
N GLY A 870 53.19 -16.11 -16.78
CA GLY A 870 53.60 -17.07 -17.84
C GLY A 870 52.46 -17.90 -18.47
N GLY A 871 52.51 -18.23 -19.77
CA GLY A 871 53.48 -17.85 -20.81
C GLY A 871 53.20 -18.53 -22.16
N ASP A 872 53.83 -18.03 -23.22
CA ASP A 872 54.11 -18.70 -24.50
C ASP A 872 52.98 -19.21 -25.44
N ASN A 873 52.81 -18.43 -26.53
CA ASN A 873 52.85 -18.86 -27.95
C ASN A 873 51.60 -19.40 -28.69
N ASN A 874 51.38 -18.75 -29.85
CA ASN A 874 50.74 -19.20 -31.10
C ASN A 874 49.23 -19.52 -31.10
N GLY A 875 48.42 -19.09 -32.09
CA GLY A 875 48.70 -18.13 -33.18
C GLY A 875 47.97 -18.43 -34.50
N GLY A 876 47.54 -17.39 -35.22
CA GLY A 876 47.02 -17.48 -36.59
C GLY A 876 45.49 -17.38 -36.72
N PRO A 877 44.95 -17.06 -37.93
CA PRO A 877 43.64 -16.39 -38.06
C PRO A 877 42.67 -17.03 -39.09
N THR A 878 41.67 -16.24 -39.53
CA THR A 878 40.87 -16.28 -40.79
C THR A 878 39.49 -16.98 -40.83
N THR A 879 38.44 -16.17 -40.59
CA THR A 879 37.24 -15.88 -41.45
C THR A 879 36.15 -16.95 -41.82
N PRO A 880 34.88 -16.51 -42.02
CA PRO A 880 33.69 -17.30 -42.45
C PRO A 880 33.52 -17.28 -44.01
N PRO A 881 32.35 -17.54 -44.68
CA PRO A 881 30.98 -17.93 -44.24
C PRO A 881 30.30 -19.07 -45.08
N GLY A 882 28.97 -19.23 -44.96
CA GLY A 882 28.12 -20.05 -45.85
C GLY A 882 26.62 -20.01 -45.46
N ASP A 883 25.71 -20.06 -46.44
CA ASP A 883 24.30 -19.64 -46.32
C ASP A 883 23.23 -20.75 -46.56
N ASP A 884 21.95 -20.37 -46.34
CA ASP A 884 20.68 -20.83 -46.95
C ASP A 884 19.97 -22.18 -46.60
N ALA A 885 18.91 -22.04 -45.78
CA ALA A 885 17.47 -22.14 -46.18
C ALA A 885 16.66 -23.48 -46.25
N THR A 886 15.34 -23.29 -46.06
CA THR A 886 14.14 -24.11 -46.39
C THR A 886 13.64 -25.29 -45.51
N GLU A 887 12.63 -24.95 -44.69
CA GLU A 887 11.31 -25.60 -44.51
C GLU A 887 11.08 -26.97 -43.79
N THR A 888 9.93 -26.99 -43.10
CA THR A 888 9.32 -27.93 -42.13
C THR A 888 8.34 -28.94 -42.79
N PRO A 889 7.52 -29.77 -42.07
CA PRO A 889 7.46 -30.12 -40.63
C PRO A 889 7.45 -31.65 -40.32
N GLN A 890 7.59 -32.06 -39.04
CA GLN A 890 6.74 -33.11 -38.44
C GLN A 890 6.81 -33.21 -36.88
N ASP A 891 5.61 -33.30 -36.29
CA ASP A 891 5.13 -33.90 -35.02
C ASP A 891 5.98 -33.96 -33.71
N GLU A 892 5.35 -33.41 -32.65
CA GLU A 892 5.30 -33.84 -31.24
C GLU A 892 6.55 -34.41 -30.51
N GLN A 893 7.16 -33.59 -29.63
CA GLN A 893 7.22 -33.92 -28.20
C GLN A 893 7.56 -32.72 -27.29
N ASP A 894 6.91 -32.67 -26.12
CA ASP A 894 7.25 -31.82 -24.97
C ASP A 894 8.56 -32.31 -24.32
N PRO A 895 9.38 -31.41 -23.76
CA PRO A 895 9.62 -31.56 -22.33
C PRO A 895 9.69 -30.23 -21.55
N THR A 896 8.99 -30.22 -20.41
CA THR A 896 9.42 -29.46 -19.23
C THR A 896 10.85 -29.87 -18.82
N GLU A 897 11.71 -28.91 -18.49
CA GLU A 897 13.06 -29.23 -17.96
C GLU A 897 12.95 -29.77 -16.53
N GLU A 898 12.95 -31.10 -16.38
CA GLU A 898 13.18 -31.74 -15.08
C GLU A 898 14.52 -31.26 -14.49
N ILE A 899 14.50 -30.71 -13.28
CA ILE A 899 15.71 -30.38 -12.51
C ILE A 899 16.35 -31.68 -12.00
N SER A 900 16.99 -32.42 -12.90
CA SER A 900 17.71 -33.67 -12.62
C SER A 900 19.17 -33.38 -12.29
N PHE A 901 19.64 -33.87 -11.13
CA PHE A 901 21.04 -33.79 -10.75
C PHE A 901 21.78 -35.06 -11.19
N THR A 902 22.91 -34.90 -11.88
CA THR A 902 23.65 -36.02 -12.51
C THR A 902 24.14 -37.09 -11.53
N ASP A 903 24.23 -36.76 -10.23
CA ASP A 903 24.60 -37.68 -9.15
C ASP A 903 23.41 -38.24 -8.36
N THR A 904 22.16 -37.91 -8.74
CA THR A 904 20.94 -38.58 -8.26
C THR A 904 20.37 -39.57 -9.27
N GLU A 905 20.89 -39.62 -10.50
CA GLU A 905 20.49 -40.61 -11.50
C GLU A 905 20.79 -42.05 -11.02
N GLY A 906 19.77 -42.90 -11.04
CA GLY A 906 19.84 -44.25 -10.46
C GLY A 906 19.95 -44.30 -8.93
N HIS A 907 20.00 -43.17 -8.23
CA HIS A 907 20.10 -43.15 -6.77
C HIS A 907 18.75 -43.49 -6.12
N TRP A 908 18.76 -44.34 -5.09
CA TRP A 908 17.55 -44.92 -4.47
C TRP A 908 16.57 -43.88 -3.89
N ALA A 909 17.04 -42.66 -3.61
CA ALA A 909 16.23 -41.57 -3.08
C ALA A 909 15.79 -40.53 -4.13
N LYS A 910 16.08 -40.71 -5.44
CA LYS A 910 15.87 -39.66 -6.47
C LYS A 910 14.48 -39.03 -6.41
N ALA A 911 13.41 -39.84 -6.48
CA ALA A 911 12.03 -39.34 -6.43
C ALA A 911 11.69 -38.55 -5.14
N ASN A 912 12.32 -38.85 -4.00
CA ASN A 912 12.12 -38.10 -2.75
C ASN A 912 12.89 -36.78 -2.75
N ILE A 913 14.04 -36.74 -3.43
CA ILE A 913 14.88 -35.55 -3.63
C ILE A 913 14.15 -34.59 -4.60
N ASP A 914 13.75 -35.08 -5.77
CA ASP A 914 13.03 -34.33 -6.81
C ASP A 914 11.73 -33.70 -6.29
N LEU A 915 10.97 -34.42 -5.45
CA LEU A 915 9.73 -33.93 -4.83
C LEU A 915 9.95 -32.80 -3.80
N LEU A 916 11.12 -32.72 -3.20
CA LEU A 916 11.46 -31.62 -2.28
C LEU A 916 12.10 -30.44 -3.02
N ILE A 917 12.76 -30.68 -4.16
CA ILE A 917 13.24 -29.63 -5.07
C ILE A 917 12.06 -28.91 -5.73
N SER A 918 11.10 -29.65 -6.27
CA SER A 918 9.86 -29.08 -6.86
C SER A 918 8.94 -28.38 -5.84
N LYS A 919 9.20 -28.54 -4.53
CA LYS A 919 8.56 -27.78 -3.44
C LYS A 919 9.43 -26.62 -2.91
N GLY A 920 10.60 -26.37 -3.50
CA GLY A 920 11.55 -25.34 -3.04
C GLY A 920 12.23 -25.64 -1.68
N LEU A 921 12.02 -26.84 -1.13
CA LEU A 921 12.50 -27.24 0.20
C LEU A 921 13.94 -27.74 0.19
N LEU A 922 14.46 -28.20 -0.95
CA LEU A 922 15.86 -28.58 -1.12
C LEU A 922 16.42 -28.03 -2.44
N SER A 923 17.73 -27.78 -2.46
CA SER A 923 18.48 -27.40 -3.67
C SER A 923 19.74 -28.24 -3.82
N GLY A 924 20.24 -28.35 -5.05
CA GLY A 924 21.60 -28.81 -5.33
C GLY A 924 22.66 -27.76 -5.00
N TYR A 925 23.91 -28.10 -5.31
CA TYR A 925 25.08 -27.23 -5.24
C TYR A 925 25.33 -26.54 -6.61
N PRO A 926 26.03 -25.40 -6.65
CA PRO A 926 26.28 -24.65 -7.90
C PRO A 926 27.12 -25.37 -8.97
N ASP A 927 27.62 -26.58 -8.70
CA ASP A 927 28.36 -27.43 -9.63
C ASP A 927 27.48 -28.48 -10.34
N GLY A 928 26.16 -28.44 -10.15
CA GLY A 928 25.22 -29.39 -10.75
C GLY A 928 25.14 -30.75 -10.03
N SER A 929 25.63 -30.83 -8.79
CA SER A 929 25.49 -32.00 -7.91
C SER A 929 24.46 -31.79 -6.81
N PHE A 930 23.74 -32.84 -6.41
CA PHE A 930 22.91 -32.84 -5.20
C PHE A 930 23.66 -33.42 -3.99
N ARG A 931 24.63 -34.30 -4.21
CA ARG A 931 25.43 -35.04 -3.23
C ARG A 931 24.58 -35.85 -2.25
N PRO A 932 23.81 -36.86 -2.72
CA PRO A 932 22.83 -37.58 -1.90
C PRO A 932 23.42 -38.24 -0.65
N ASP A 933 24.65 -38.75 -0.71
CA ASP A 933 25.33 -39.41 0.41
C ASP A 933 26.07 -38.45 1.36
N HIS A 934 26.15 -37.15 1.06
CA HIS A 934 26.73 -36.17 2.00
C HIS A 934 25.83 -36.00 3.23
N SER A 935 26.46 -35.88 4.42
CA SER A 935 25.74 -35.55 5.65
C SER A 935 25.27 -34.10 5.70
N LEU A 936 24.14 -33.86 6.37
CA LEU A 936 23.62 -32.51 6.64
C LEU A 936 24.14 -31.95 7.96
N THR A 937 24.41 -30.65 7.96
CA THR A 937 24.64 -29.86 9.19
C THR A 937 23.33 -29.55 9.92
N ARG A 938 23.42 -29.29 11.23
CA ARG A 938 22.30 -28.83 12.06
C ARG A 938 21.63 -27.57 11.48
N ALA A 939 22.41 -26.63 10.94
CA ALA A 939 21.90 -25.42 10.29
C ALA A 939 21.10 -25.71 9.00
N GLU A 940 21.58 -26.59 8.12
CA GLU A 940 20.87 -26.95 6.88
C GLU A 940 19.54 -27.62 7.18
N SER A 941 19.49 -28.59 8.11
CA SER A 941 18.22 -29.23 8.49
C SER A 941 17.24 -28.25 9.17
N ILE A 942 17.73 -27.30 9.98
CA ILE A 942 16.88 -26.25 10.55
C ILE A 942 16.29 -25.36 9.46
N LYS A 943 17.07 -24.94 8.46
CA LYS A 943 16.59 -24.08 7.36
C LYS A 943 15.37 -24.71 6.68
N VAL A 944 15.50 -25.97 6.25
CA VAL A 944 14.43 -26.66 5.49
C VAL A 944 13.14 -26.79 6.30
N ILE A 945 13.26 -27.16 7.57
CA ILE A 945 12.10 -27.39 8.44
C ILE A 945 11.45 -26.07 8.87
N ALA A 946 12.24 -25.03 9.17
CA ALA A 946 11.74 -23.70 9.47
C ALA A 946 11.05 -23.04 8.25
N THR A 947 11.63 -23.17 7.06
CA THR A 947 11.00 -22.71 5.80
C THR A 947 9.70 -23.47 5.52
N TYR A 948 9.67 -24.80 5.67
CA TYR A 948 8.43 -25.57 5.47
C TYR A 948 7.31 -25.15 6.45
N LEU A 949 7.65 -24.91 7.73
CA LEU A 949 6.70 -24.49 8.75
C LEU A 949 6.32 -23.00 8.69
N GLY A 950 6.88 -22.23 7.75
CA GLY A 950 6.60 -20.80 7.61
C GLY A 950 7.05 -19.96 8.81
N LEU A 951 8.10 -20.37 9.53
CA LEU A 951 8.53 -19.68 10.76
C LEU A 951 9.16 -18.32 10.45
N GLU A 952 8.70 -17.29 11.16
CA GLU A 952 9.26 -15.93 11.10
C GLU A 952 10.73 -15.90 11.53
N GLY A 953 11.58 -15.26 10.74
CA GLY A 953 13.03 -15.34 10.88
C GLY A 953 13.61 -14.44 11.97
N GLN A 954 13.73 -14.96 13.20
CA GLN A 954 14.35 -14.24 14.33
C GLN A 954 15.87 -14.48 14.42
N ALA A 955 16.67 -13.42 14.60
CA ALA A 955 18.12 -13.54 14.80
C ALA A 955 18.48 -14.44 16.00
N SER A 956 19.52 -15.25 15.86
CA SER A 956 19.88 -16.25 16.87
C SER A 956 20.50 -15.64 18.14
N SER A 957 20.13 -16.20 19.29
CA SER A 957 20.66 -15.86 20.62
C SER A 957 21.80 -16.78 21.09
N PHE A 958 22.20 -17.77 20.28
CA PHE A 958 23.26 -18.72 20.65
C PHE A 958 24.66 -18.14 20.45
N THR A 959 25.58 -18.50 21.36
CA THR A 959 26.90 -17.85 21.48
C THR A 959 27.84 -18.10 20.29
N ASP A 960 27.55 -19.09 19.45
CA ASP A 960 28.30 -19.49 18.27
C ASP A 960 27.54 -19.24 16.94
N VAL A 961 26.38 -18.57 16.98
CA VAL A 961 25.57 -18.23 15.81
C VAL A 961 25.43 -16.71 15.71
N PRO A 962 26.41 -15.98 15.14
CA PRO A 962 26.31 -14.53 14.99
C PRO A 962 25.12 -14.15 14.10
N ALA A 963 24.62 -12.92 14.24
CA ALA A 963 23.52 -12.40 13.41
C ALA A 963 23.82 -12.42 11.91
N SER A 964 25.10 -12.36 11.51
CA SER A 964 25.56 -12.47 10.13
C SER A 964 25.71 -13.92 9.61
N HIS A 965 25.46 -14.94 10.43
CA HIS A 965 25.43 -16.32 9.97
C HIS A 965 24.19 -16.54 9.08
N TRP A 966 24.36 -17.15 7.90
CA TRP A 966 23.28 -17.34 6.92
C TRP A 966 22.04 -18.07 7.48
N ALA A 967 22.24 -18.90 8.50
CA ALA A 967 21.16 -19.64 9.17
C ALA A 967 20.59 -18.94 10.42
N SER A 968 21.09 -17.76 10.82
CA SER A 968 20.81 -17.16 12.13
C SER A 968 19.32 -16.92 12.36
N SER A 969 18.61 -16.41 11.35
CA SER A 969 17.15 -16.21 11.32
C SER A 969 16.37 -17.51 11.54
N TYR A 970 16.73 -18.58 10.84
CA TYR A 970 16.07 -19.88 10.97
C TYR A 970 16.39 -20.57 12.30
N ILE A 971 17.59 -20.36 12.84
CA ILE A 971 18.03 -20.93 14.13
C ILE A 971 17.34 -20.24 15.31
N GLY A 972 17.22 -18.91 15.31
CA GLY A 972 16.45 -18.19 16.34
C GLY A 972 14.97 -18.57 16.29
N ALA A 973 14.37 -18.59 15.09
CA ALA A 973 13.00 -19.07 14.87
C ALA A 973 12.77 -20.50 15.41
N ALA A 974 13.66 -21.44 15.11
CA ALA A 974 13.59 -22.83 15.58
C ALA A 974 13.82 -22.99 17.11
N PHE A 975 14.48 -22.02 17.75
CA PHE A 975 14.64 -21.97 19.20
C PHE A 975 13.40 -21.38 19.90
N GLN A 976 12.90 -20.24 19.41
CA GLN A 976 11.71 -19.56 19.95
C GLN A 976 10.45 -20.44 19.86
N SER A 977 10.29 -21.16 18.75
CA SER A 977 9.22 -22.15 18.54
C SER A 977 9.43 -23.47 19.31
N GLY A 978 10.55 -23.64 20.03
CA GLY A 978 10.85 -24.82 20.86
C GLY A 978 11.24 -26.08 20.08
N LEU A 979 11.42 -26.00 18.75
CA LEU A 979 11.75 -27.13 17.89
C LEU A 979 13.14 -27.69 18.18
N MET A 980 14.14 -26.81 18.30
CA MET A 980 15.50 -27.20 18.68
C MET A 980 16.03 -26.35 19.83
N GLN A 981 16.58 -27.02 20.83
CA GLN A 981 17.31 -26.41 21.92
C GLN A 981 18.81 -26.43 21.63
N GLY A 982 19.53 -25.43 22.14
CA GLY A 982 20.99 -25.44 22.18
C GLY A 982 21.53 -26.41 23.24
N TYR A 983 22.86 -26.52 23.29
CA TYR A 983 23.56 -27.26 24.33
C TYR A 983 23.65 -26.44 25.62
N SER A 984 23.91 -27.10 26.76
CA SER A 984 23.96 -26.47 28.09
C SER A 984 25.13 -25.50 28.31
N ASP A 985 25.98 -25.31 27.30
CA ASP A 985 27.08 -24.33 27.24
C ASP A 985 26.67 -23.02 26.51
N GLY A 986 25.43 -22.95 25.98
CA GLY A 986 24.92 -21.80 25.22
C GLY A 986 25.21 -21.85 23.71
N SER A 987 25.79 -22.95 23.20
CA SER A 987 26.05 -23.15 21.77
C SER A 987 24.88 -23.83 21.05
N PHE A 988 24.73 -23.56 19.74
CA PHE A 988 23.86 -24.30 18.83
C PHE A 988 24.63 -25.31 17.97
N ARG A 989 25.90 -25.02 17.69
CA ARG A 989 26.80 -25.78 16.80
C ARG A 989 26.20 -25.92 15.39
N PRO A 990 26.07 -24.81 14.64
CA PRO A 990 25.37 -24.79 13.35
C PRO A 990 26.02 -25.71 12.31
N ASN A 991 27.35 -25.87 12.37
CA ASN A 991 28.15 -26.65 11.43
C ASN A 991 28.39 -28.10 11.86
N ASP A 992 27.94 -28.51 13.06
CA ASP A 992 27.99 -29.92 13.48
C ASP A 992 26.97 -30.73 12.64
N MET A 993 27.35 -31.95 12.26
CA MET A 993 26.48 -32.84 11.48
C MET A 993 25.34 -33.36 12.34
N ILE A 994 24.08 -33.22 11.87
CA ILE A 994 22.91 -33.63 12.66
C ILE A 994 22.78 -35.15 12.70
N SER A 995 22.70 -35.71 13.90
CA SER A 995 22.49 -37.14 14.08
C SER A 995 21.05 -37.55 13.76
N ARG A 996 20.86 -38.82 13.39
CA ARG A 996 19.53 -39.40 13.11
C ARG A 996 18.60 -39.33 14.33
N ALA A 997 19.15 -39.36 15.56
CA ALA A 997 18.39 -39.14 16.79
C ALA A 997 17.95 -37.67 16.99
N GLU A 998 18.80 -36.70 16.66
CA GLU A 998 18.46 -35.27 16.72
C GLU A 998 17.43 -34.90 15.65
N LEU A 999 17.56 -35.43 14.42
CA LEU A 999 16.53 -35.22 13.39
C LEU A 999 15.20 -35.85 13.80
N ALA A 1000 15.21 -37.04 14.41
CA ALA A 1000 13.98 -37.63 14.94
C ALA A 1000 13.30 -36.70 15.97
N ALA A 1001 14.07 -36.19 16.94
CA ALA A 1001 13.57 -35.24 17.93
C ALA A 1001 13.03 -33.94 17.32
N LEU A 1002 13.68 -33.43 16.27
CA LEU A 1002 13.28 -32.23 15.55
C LEU A 1002 11.96 -32.44 14.78
N MET A 1003 11.86 -33.51 13.99
CA MET A 1003 10.65 -33.84 13.23
C MET A 1003 9.46 -34.15 14.14
N THR A 1004 9.65 -34.93 15.21
CA THR A 1004 8.57 -35.25 16.16
C THR A 1004 8.00 -33.99 16.83
N ARG A 1005 8.83 -32.97 17.12
CA ARG A 1005 8.36 -31.68 17.67
C ARG A 1005 7.67 -30.82 16.62
N ALA A 1006 8.30 -30.67 15.44
CA ALA A 1006 7.77 -29.89 14.32
C ALA A 1006 6.36 -30.33 13.91
N PHE A 1007 6.10 -31.64 13.94
CA PHE A 1007 4.86 -32.23 13.46
C PHE A 1007 4.00 -32.87 14.57
N LYS A 1008 4.37 -32.64 15.84
CA LYS A 1008 3.63 -33.07 17.06
C LYS A 1008 3.22 -34.55 17.04
N LEU A 1009 4.11 -35.42 16.56
CA LEU A 1009 3.84 -36.85 16.39
C LEU A 1009 3.92 -37.60 17.73
N GLU A 1010 3.10 -38.64 17.90
CA GLU A 1010 3.08 -39.45 19.12
C GLU A 1010 3.56 -40.89 18.87
N GLY A 1011 4.23 -41.46 19.87
CA GLY A 1011 4.72 -42.84 19.85
C GLY A 1011 3.71 -43.83 20.44
N ASN A 1012 3.79 -45.09 20.01
CA ASN A 1012 2.96 -46.20 20.52
C ASN A 1012 3.75 -47.21 21.37
N GLY A 1013 5.06 -46.99 21.55
CA GLY A 1013 5.96 -47.82 22.34
C GLY A 1013 6.46 -49.09 21.64
N ALA A 1014 6.23 -49.27 20.34
CA ALA A 1014 6.53 -50.50 19.60
C ALA A 1014 7.84 -50.49 18.79
N ALA A 1015 8.64 -49.43 18.83
CA ALA A 1015 9.92 -49.37 18.12
C ALA A 1015 10.90 -50.49 18.55
N SER A 1016 11.29 -51.32 17.59
CA SER A 1016 12.02 -52.57 17.82
C SER A 1016 13.46 -52.59 17.26
N PHE A 1017 14.05 -51.40 17.08
CA PHE A 1017 15.43 -51.24 16.61
C PHE A 1017 16.45 -51.74 17.64
N LYS A 1018 17.35 -52.64 17.21
CA LYS A 1018 18.27 -53.40 18.08
C LYS A 1018 19.26 -52.54 18.89
N ASP A 1019 19.48 -51.31 18.47
CA ASP A 1019 20.46 -50.36 18.99
C ASP A 1019 19.83 -49.13 19.67
N VAL A 1020 18.50 -49.06 19.75
CA VAL A 1020 17.78 -47.98 20.44
C VAL A 1020 17.21 -48.53 21.75
N SER A 1021 17.83 -48.17 22.87
CA SER A 1021 17.33 -48.57 24.19
C SER A 1021 16.04 -47.84 24.55
N THR A 1022 15.10 -48.51 25.21
CA THR A 1022 13.89 -47.90 25.78
C THR A 1022 14.17 -46.84 26.85
N SER A 1023 15.40 -46.78 27.37
CA SER A 1023 15.86 -45.72 28.28
C SER A 1023 16.70 -44.63 27.59
N ALA A 1024 16.81 -44.62 26.27
CA ALA A 1024 17.51 -43.57 25.52
C ALA A 1024 16.65 -42.30 25.44
N TRP A 1025 17.28 -41.12 25.56
CA TRP A 1025 16.60 -39.82 25.48
C TRP A 1025 15.80 -39.64 24.18
N SER A 1026 16.27 -40.28 23.09
CA SER A 1026 15.67 -40.21 21.76
C SER A 1026 14.61 -41.28 21.50
N TYR A 1027 14.36 -42.22 22.43
CA TYR A 1027 13.48 -43.37 22.21
C TYR A 1027 12.08 -42.93 21.77
N ALA A 1028 11.44 -42.03 22.52
CA ALA A 1028 10.07 -41.57 22.22
C ALA A 1028 9.94 -40.87 20.85
N TYR A 1029 10.99 -40.18 20.39
CA TYR A 1029 10.98 -39.50 19.09
C TYR A 1029 11.20 -40.48 17.93
N ILE A 1030 12.12 -41.43 18.10
CA ILE A 1030 12.35 -42.52 17.13
C ILE A 1030 11.11 -43.42 17.05
N ASP A 1031 10.44 -43.65 18.18
CA ASP A 1031 9.20 -44.41 18.29
C ASP A 1031 8.01 -43.70 17.61
N ALA A 1032 7.85 -42.38 17.79
CA ALA A 1032 6.87 -41.60 17.05
C ALA A 1032 7.08 -41.67 15.52
N LEU A 1033 8.33 -41.50 15.04
CA LEU A 1033 8.60 -41.64 13.60
C LEU A 1033 8.43 -43.08 13.08
N ALA A 1034 8.60 -44.09 13.91
CA ALA A 1034 8.39 -45.49 13.53
C ALA A 1034 6.90 -45.88 13.54
N ALA A 1035 6.12 -45.36 14.50
CA ALA A 1035 4.68 -45.58 14.62
C ALA A 1035 3.89 -45.01 13.43
N HIS A 1036 4.41 -43.94 12.81
CA HIS A 1036 3.87 -43.33 11.58
C HIS A 1036 4.55 -43.83 10.29
N GLU A 1037 5.31 -44.94 10.33
CA GLU A 1037 6.04 -45.56 9.20
C GLU A 1037 7.10 -44.67 8.48
N ILE A 1038 7.34 -43.45 8.99
CA ILE A 1038 8.30 -42.49 8.44
C ILE A 1038 9.72 -43.07 8.47
N VAL A 1039 10.14 -43.67 9.60
CA VAL A 1039 11.44 -44.37 9.72
C VAL A 1039 11.29 -45.87 9.89
N THR A 1040 11.93 -46.62 9.00
CA THR A 1040 11.90 -48.09 8.95
C THR A 1040 13.21 -48.75 9.40
N GLY A 1041 14.22 -47.96 9.78
CA GLY A 1041 15.57 -48.44 10.10
C GLY A 1041 16.34 -48.98 8.90
N TYR A 1042 17.51 -49.58 9.16
CA TYR A 1042 18.34 -50.27 8.18
C TYR A 1042 18.00 -51.77 8.13
N ALA A 1043 18.37 -52.45 7.04
CA ALA A 1043 18.12 -53.88 6.82
C ALA A 1043 18.78 -54.83 7.84
N ASP A 1044 19.76 -54.34 8.61
CA ASP A 1044 20.37 -55.04 9.74
C ASP A 1044 19.48 -55.03 11.02
N GLY A 1045 18.39 -54.27 11.03
CA GLY A 1045 17.47 -54.09 12.15
C GLY A 1045 17.88 -53.01 13.16
N THR A 1046 18.73 -52.06 12.75
CA THR A 1046 19.17 -50.93 13.57
C THR A 1046 18.61 -49.59 13.08
N PHE A 1047 18.60 -48.58 13.94
CA PHE A 1047 18.27 -47.19 13.59
C PHE A 1047 19.52 -46.31 13.39
N LYS A 1048 20.64 -46.66 14.05
CA LYS A 1048 21.92 -45.91 14.10
C LYS A 1048 21.74 -44.48 14.63
N PRO A 1049 21.25 -44.31 15.87
CA PRO A 1049 20.83 -43.01 16.41
C PRO A 1049 21.94 -41.95 16.41
N ASN A 1050 23.18 -42.36 16.65
CA ASN A 1050 24.35 -41.47 16.71
C ASN A 1050 25.04 -41.25 15.35
N GLN A 1051 24.54 -41.84 14.26
CA GLN A 1051 25.09 -41.62 12.92
C GLN A 1051 24.55 -40.29 12.35
N ALA A 1052 25.41 -39.51 11.70
CA ALA A 1052 24.99 -38.34 10.94
C ALA A 1052 24.07 -38.74 9.77
N ILE A 1053 23.01 -37.97 9.53
CA ILE A 1053 22.06 -38.28 8.47
C ILE A 1053 22.53 -37.74 7.11
N THR A 1054 22.33 -38.51 6.04
CA THR A 1054 22.64 -38.06 4.66
C THR A 1054 21.50 -37.22 4.06
N ARG A 1055 21.81 -36.43 3.03
CA ARG A 1055 20.83 -35.63 2.28
C ARG A 1055 19.72 -36.50 1.68
N ALA A 1056 20.04 -37.71 1.20
CA ALA A 1056 19.08 -38.69 0.72
C ALA A 1056 18.19 -39.30 1.83
N GLU A 1057 18.76 -39.60 2.99
CA GLU A 1057 18.00 -40.10 4.14
C GLU A 1057 17.06 -39.02 4.69
N PHE A 1058 17.53 -37.77 4.80
CA PHE A 1058 16.70 -36.61 5.17
C PHE A 1058 15.57 -36.39 4.18
N ALA A 1059 15.86 -36.38 2.87
CA ALA A 1059 14.85 -36.20 1.82
C ALA A 1059 13.77 -37.30 1.86
N THR A 1060 14.17 -38.54 2.10
CA THR A 1060 13.24 -39.68 2.23
C THR A 1060 12.36 -39.56 3.49
N ILE A 1061 12.93 -39.14 4.62
CA ILE A 1061 12.18 -38.93 5.86
C ILE A 1061 11.19 -37.77 5.71
N MET A 1062 11.62 -36.64 5.16
CA MET A 1062 10.77 -35.46 4.93
C MET A 1062 9.64 -35.78 3.94
N THR A 1063 9.90 -36.47 2.82
CA THR A 1063 8.85 -36.87 1.89
C THR A 1063 7.82 -37.82 2.51
N ARG A 1064 8.25 -38.85 3.27
CA ARG A 1064 7.32 -39.75 3.96
C ARG A 1064 6.48 -39.04 5.02
N LEU A 1065 7.09 -38.12 5.76
CA LEU A 1065 6.43 -37.26 6.72
C LEU A 1065 5.36 -36.38 6.06
N LEU A 1066 5.67 -35.74 4.93
CA LEU A 1066 4.70 -34.95 4.15
C LEU A 1066 3.57 -35.79 3.54
N GLN A 1067 3.81 -37.09 3.28
CA GLN A 1067 2.79 -38.04 2.82
C GLN A 1067 1.92 -38.56 3.98
N ALA A 1068 2.46 -38.69 5.19
CA ALA A 1068 1.73 -39.11 6.39
C ALA A 1068 0.87 -38.00 7.03
N LEU A 1069 0.80 -36.83 6.39
CA LEU A 1069 0.06 -35.64 6.80
C LEU A 1069 -1.01 -35.21 5.76
N GLN A 1070 -1.26 -36.06 4.76
CA GLN A 1070 -2.29 -35.91 3.71
C GLN A 1070 -3.40 -36.95 3.89
#